data_AF-A0A9D2ZQW6-F1
#
_entry.id   AF-A0A9D2ZQW6-F1
#
_cell.length_a   1.000
_cell.length_b   1.000
_cell.length_c   1.000
_cell.angle_alpha   90.00
_cell.angle_beta   90.00
_cell.angle_gamma   90.00
#
_symmetry.space_group_name_H-M   'P 1'
#
loop_
_entity.id
_entity.type
_entity.pdbx_description
1 polymer ?
#
loop_
_entity_poly.entity_id
_entity_poly.type
_entity_poly.pdbx_seq_one_letter_code
_entity_poly.pdbx_strand_id
1 'polypeptide(L)'
;MPNPVPPNDPAEPDALTDTESRRSAGTPVRADGVGSALTAGVDRGAQPGESASPAVSAEEGTQPADGAVAAGAGAAGPSPELEVAPASGPERPTWRSALHHPAATAKSLWYRLLFKWRTSIQVRVIGSVFLSSVLVILALGFVLISFLNQQLLNAKYSSATEEMHRARATVEEQIAATDTSNPLPVRLSAARAVLADSGSTAKANSAVYEPVLMASSSAGDEVRVPQEAVIPPKLRNFVQQGQVSYQYTTMTEGTQTFKALVIGTPVASDVSGIELYLVMPLDAEENTLNLMRGLLLAGAIVLLVLLVVIAWVFAQQLTVPVRSASRIAERFAAGHLRERMVVDGQDEVARLSISFNEMAESLSAQIRNLEEFGSLQRQFTSDVSHELRTPLTTVRMAADLIKDNAENLDPLTARAAELMDKELDRFEMLLGDLLEISRHDAGQANLSAEKIDMRGVVHSALAQVRGLAEDLGVEFHLDLPEEPVTAEVDSRRVERILRNLLANAVDHSEGHPVEVALAATERNVAITVTDHGVGLNPGEEEMVFNRFWRSDPSRERRTGGTGLGLAIAREDAKLHGGVLDAIGEPGVGSCFRLTVPRKAGMKAGISPLPLAVAAVVEHDTEDVQTDGVQDAEPQDAQIQGDERQSEGIGAAGAPANAENEVQPVDNAAEHRDDHAADPAPGAISSEEGPRTEGEDS
;
A
#
# COMPACT_ATOMS: atom_id res chain seq x y z
N MET A 1 -33.34 6.34 -74.05
CA MET A 1 -32.36 6.58 -75.15
C MET A 1 -32.01 8.06 -75.17
N PRO A 2 -30.82 8.47 -75.65
CA PRO A 2 -29.55 7.74 -75.82
C PRO A 2 -28.53 8.19 -74.72
N ASN A 3 -27.22 7.89 -74.63
CA ASN A 3 -26.09 7.64 -75.56
C ASN A 3 -25.67 8.88 -76.42
N PRO A 4 -24.38 9.07 -76.84
CA PRO A 4 -23.39 8.04 -77.24
C PRO A 4 -21.87 8.18 -76.87
N VAL A 5 -21.23 7.01 -76.76
CA VAL A 5 -19.89 6.48 -77.20
C VAL A 5 -19.01 7.26 -78.25
N PRO A 6 -17.71 6.92 -78.46
CA PRO A 6 -16.49 6.92 -77.61
C PRO A 6 -15.44 7.95 -78.17
N PRO A 7 -14.22 7.71 -78.76
CA PRO A 7 -13.24 6.58 -78.89
C PRO A 7 -12.02 6.74 -77.91
N ASN A 8 -10.78 6.18 -78.01
CA ASN A 8 -10.03 5.30 -78.95
C ASN A 8 -8.89 4.51 -78.19
N ASP A 9 -8.05 3.75 -78.91
CA ASP A 9 -6.88 2.93 -78.45
C ASP A 9 -5.71 3.04 -79.52
N PRO A 10 -4.63 2.20 -79.69
CA PRO A 10 -3.96 1.14 -78.88
C PRO A 10 -2.39 1.16 -78.85
N ALA A 11 -1.72 0.22 -78.13
CA ALA A 11 -0.37 -0.33 -78.45
C ALA A 11 -0.04 -1.67 -77.71
N GLU A 12 0.68 -2.59 -78.39
CA GLU A 12 1.10 -3.96 -77.96
C GLU A 12 2.65 -4.14 -78.19
N PRO A 13 3.38 -5.29 -77.95
CA PRO A 13 2.94 -6.69 -78.05
C PRO A 13 3.57 -7.79 -77.10
N ASP A 14 3.11 -9.04 -77.33
CA ASP A 14 3.80 -10.35 -77.29
C ASP A 14 4.00 -11.25 -76.03
N ALA A 15 3.24 -12.37 -76.06
CA ALA A 15 3.70 -13.78 -76.08
C ALA A 15 3.80 -14.69 -74.79
N LEU A 16 2.79 -15.58 -74.65
CA LEU A 16 2.83 -17.07 -74.46
C LEU A 16 3.56 -17.69 -73.22
N THR A 17 3.11 -18.79 -72.57
CA THR A 17 2.26 -19.93 -73.00
C THR A 17 1.55 -20.65 -71.82
N ASP A 18 0.36 -21.25 -72.08
CA ASP A 18 -0.28 -22.52 -71.60
C ASP A 18 0.28 -23.36 -70.42
N THR A 19 -0.48 -24.18 -69.63
CA THR A 19 -1.91 -24.61 -69.43
C THR A 19 -1.97 -25.39 -68.07
N GLU A 20 -2.99 -26.03 -67.44
CA GLU A 20 -4.47 -26.31 -67.45
C GLU A 20 -4.79 -26.78 -65.97
N SER A 21 -5.96 -27.23 -65.45
CA SER A 21 -7.27 -27.57 -66.01
C SER A 21 -8.45 -27.33 -65.02
N ARG A 22 -9.57 -26.88 -65.58
CA ARG A 22 -10.99 -27.22 -65.27
C ARG A 22 -11.48 -27.61 -63.85
N ARG A 23 -12.47 -26.79 -63.42
CA ARG A 23 -13.85 -27.16 -62.96
C ARG A 23 -14.07 -27.78 -61.56
N SER A 24 -15.29 -27.78 -60.98
CA SER A 24 -16.48 -26.88 -61.06
C SER A 24 -17.63 -27.43 -60.18
N ALA A 25 -18.17 -26.59 -59.28
CA ALA A 25 -19.55 -26.54 -58.72
C ALA A 25 -20.37 -27.83 -58.41
N GLY A 26 -21.06 -27.88 -57.25
CA GLY A 26 -22.19 -28.79 -57.03
C GLY A 26 -22.64 -29.01 -55.57
N THR A 27 -23.82 -28.51 -55.20
CA THR A 27 -24.63 -28.90 -54.01
C THR A 27 -25.86 -29.71 -54.46
N PRO A 28 -26.70 -30.27 -53.57
CA PRO A 28 -26.49 -30.97 -52.30
C PRO A 28 -27.17 -32.39 -52.33
N VAL A 29 -27.60 -32.92 -51.15
CA VAL A 29 -28.70 -33.92 -50.90
C VAL A 29 -28.32 -35.25 -50.20
N ARG A 30 -29.29 -35.69 -49.39
CA ARG A 30 -29.42 -36.74 -48.34
C ARG A 30 -29.93 -38.09 -48.89
N ALA A 31 -29.44 -39.23 -48.38
CA ALA A 31 -30.13 -40.54 -48.37
C ALA A 31 -29.47 -41.57 -47.41
N ASP A 32 -30.22 -42.63 -47.04
CA ASP A 32 -29.94 -43.61 -45.98
C ASP A 32 -29.32 -44.97 -46.45
N GLY A 33 -28.91 -45.83 -45.50
CA GLY A 33 -28.55 -47.26 -45.71
C GLY A 33 -27.39 -47.73 -44.81
N VAL A 34 -27.49 -48.57 -43.74
CA VAL A 34 -28.21 -49.84 -43.41
C VAL A 34 -27.36 -51.11 -43.65
N GLY A 35 -27.22 -51.96 -42.59
CA GLY A 35 -26.58 -53.30 -42.60
C GLY A 35 -25.21 -53.34 -41.89
N SER A 36 -24.95 -53.89 -40.68
CA SER A 36 -25.44 -55.04 -39.87
C SER A 36 -24.76 -56.40 -40.12
N ALA A 37 -24.57 -57.17 -39.02
CA ALA A 37 -23.96 -58.52 -38.83
C ALA A 37 -22.52 -58.54 -38.25
N LEU A 38 -22.10 -59.45 -37.35
CA LEU A 38 -22.75 -60.66 -36.78
C LEU A 38 -22.08 -61.11 -35.44
N THR A 39 -22.86 -61.51 -34.41
CA THR A 39 -22.52 -62.42 -33.23
C THR A 39 -21.36 -62.07 -32.25
N ALA A 40 -21.39 -62.41 -30.93
CA ALA A 40 -22.43 -62.97 -30.04
C ALA A 40 -22.09 -62.91 -28.51
N GLY A 41 -23.11 -62.71 -27.66
CA GLY A 41 -23.23 -63.16 -26.23
C GLY A 41 -22.37 -62.46 -25.16
N VAL A 42 -22.69 -62.48 -23.84
CA VAL A 42 -23.80 -63.05 -23.02
C VAL A 42 -23.54 -62.56 -21.54
N ASP A 43 -24.43 -62.33 -20.56
CA ASP A 43 -25.90 -62.31 -20.37
C ASP A 43 -26.24 -61.53 -19.04
N ARG A 44 -27.47 -61.01 -18.86
CA ARG A 44 -28.12 -60.44 -17.63
C ARG A 44 -27.63 -59.10 -17.04
N GLY A 45 -28.50 -58.20 -16.57
CA GLY A 45 -29.98 -58.20 -16.62
C GLY A 45 -30.66 -56.94 -16.02
N ALA A 46 -31.92 -56.70 -16.43
CA ALA A 46 -32.93 -55.68 -16.01
C ALA A 46 -32.59 -54.77 -14.80
N GLN A 47 -32.59 -53.42 -14.82
CA GLN A 47 -33.42 -52.41 -15.53
C GLN A 47 -34.89 -52.29 -15.00
N PRO A 48 -35.62 -51.15 -15.17
CA PRO A 48 -36.01 -50.30 -14.03
C PRO A 48 -37.53 -49.96 -13.96
N GLY A 49 -37.95 -49.01 -13.12
CA GLY A 49 -39.33 -48.51 -13.10
C GLY A 49 -39.58 -47.26 -12.24
N GLU A 50 -40.39 -46.34 -12.73
CA GLU A 50 -40.72 -45.02 -12.16
C GLU A 50 -41.93 -45.00 -11.20
N SER A 51 -42.02 -43.89 -10.45
CA SER A 51 -43.26 -43.13 -10.13
C SER A 51 -44.15 -43.52 -8.92
N ALA A 52 -44.96 -42.52 -8.55
CA ALA A 52 -46.21 -42.56 -7.76
C ALA A 52 -46.16 -42.83 -6.24
N SER A 53 -46.30 -41.74 -5.47
CA SER A 53 -47.14 -41.63 -4.26
C SER A 53 -48.50 -42.36 -4.43
N PRO A 54 -49.22 -42.84 -3.37
CA PRO A 54 -49.70 -41.91 -2.33
C PRO A 54 -50.09 -42.46 -0.92
N ALA A 55 -50.46 -41.51 -0.04
CA ALA A 55 -51.64 -41.49 0.83
C ALA A 55 -51.81 -42.40 2.09
N VAL A 56 -52.01 -41.68 3.22
CA VAL A 56 -53.21 -41.73 4.11
C VAL A 56 -53.24 -42.66 5.35
N SER A 57 -53.99 -42.15 6.35
CA SER A 57 -54.33 -42.64 7.71
C SER A 57 -53.17 -42.64 8.72
N ALA A 58 -53.28 -42.09 9.95
CA ALA A 58 -54.38 -42.04 10.93
C ALA A 58 -54.62 -43.41 11.62
N GLU A 59 -55.01 -43.52 12.90
CA GLU A 59 -55.79 -42.60 13.74
C GLU A 59 -55.24 -42.40 15.19
N GLU A 60 -56.01 -41.68 16.00
CA GLU A 60 -56.19 -41.66 17.48
C GLU A 60 -55.29 -42.54 18.41
N GLY A 61 -55.01 -42.16 19.66
CA GLY A 61 -55.49 -41.01 20.47
C GLY A 61 -55.35 -41.27 21.99
N THR A 62 -55.98 -40.41 22.81
CA THR A 62 -56.34 -40.65 24.24
C THR A 62 -55.23 -40.73 25.30
N GLN A 63 -54.98 -39.58 25.94
CA GLN A 63 -54.51 -39.39 27.34
C GLN A 63 -55.60 -39.81 28.37
N PRO A 64 -55.44 -39.63 29.70
CA PRO A 64 -54.30 -39.92 30.62
C PRO A 64 -54.76 -40.65 31.92
N ALA A 65 -53.83 -41.05 32.80
CA ALA A 65 -54.01 -41.19 34.28
C ALA A 65 -52.71 -41.70 34.97
N ASP A 66 -52.54 -41.64 36.31
CA ASP A 66 -52.72 -40.54 37.28
C ASP A 66 -51.99 -40.90 38.61
N GLY A 67 -51.53 -39.90 39.38
CA GLY A 67 -50.97 -40.07 40.74
C GLY A 67 -49.61 -40.80 40.88
N ALA A 68 -48.97 -40.86 42.06
CA ALA A 68 -49.13 -40.04 43.27
C ALA A 68 -47.91 -40.14 44.22
N VAL A 69 -47.54 -39.00 44.84
CA VAL A 69 -46.92 -38.79 46.18
C VAL A 69 -45.95 -39.86 46.77
N ALA A 70 -44.68 -39.46 46.95
CA ALA A 70 -43.88 -39.77 48.16
C ALA A 70 -42.68 -38.80 48.28
N ALA A 71 -42.14 -38.62 49.49
CA ALA A 71 -40.96 -37.78 49.77
C ALA A 71 -39.79 -38.60 50.34
N GLY A 72 -38.56 -38.16 50.11
CA GLY A 72 -37.34 -38.76 50.67
C GLY A 72 -36.12 -37.89 50.37
N ALA A 73 -35.22 -37.73 51.34
CA ALA A 73 -34.05 -36.83 51.25
C ALA A 73 -32.72 -37.61 51.24
N GLY A 74 -31.64 -36.94 50.79
CA GLY A 74 -30.26 -37.41 50.99
C GLY A 74 -29.57 -37.95 49.73
N ALA A 75 -29.22 -37.07 48.79
CA ALA A 75 -28.30 -37.39 47.71
C ALA A 75 -26.86 -37.06 48.12
N ALA A 76 -25.95 -38.01 48.00
CA ALA A 76 -24.50 -37.81 48.15
C ALA A 76 -23.75 -38.68 47.12
N GLY A 77 -23.10 -38.03 46.15
CA GLY A 77 -22.35 -38.65 45.05
C GLY A 77 -21.66 -37.56 44.21
N PRO A 78 -20.48 -37.82 43.63
CA PRO A 78 -19.62 -36.76 43.08
C PRO A 78 -20.00 -36.29 41.67
N SER A 79 -19.45 -35.13 41.29
CA SER A 79 -19.72 -34.40 40.05
C SER A 79 -19.20 -35.09 38.78
N PRO A 80 -19.96 -35.07 37.67
CA PRO A 80 -19.47 -35.32 36.30
C PRO A 80 -18.92 -34.05 35.62
N GLU A 81 -18.39 -34.18 34.40
CA GLU A 81 -17.68 -33.11 33.67
C GLU A 81 -18.52 -31.89 33.23
N LEU A 82 -17.84 -30.75 33.02
CA LEU A 82 -18.40 -29.63 32.25
C LEU A 82 -18.32 -29.92 30.74
N GLU A 83 -19.42 -30.41 30.16
CA GLU A 83 -19.60 -30.39 28.71
C GLU A 83 -19.96 -28.96 28.26
N VAL A 84 -19.07 -28.33 27.48
CA VAL A 84 -19.23 -26.93 27.06
C VAL A 84 -20.14 -26.86 25.83
N ALA A 85 -21.37 -26.40 26.03
CA ALA A 85 -22.33 -26.17 24.95
C ALA A 85 -21.78 -25.17 23.90
N PRO A 86 -21.98 -25.42 22.59
CA PRO A 86 -21.45 -24.57 21.53
C PRO A 86 -22.10 -23.19 21.54
N ALA A 87 -21.28 -22.14 21.52
CA ALA A 87 -21.75 -20.76 21.55
C ALA A 87 -22.62 -20.42 20.32
N SER A 88 -23.84 -19.94 20.56
CA SER A 88 -24.73 -19.45 19.51
C SER A 88 -24.09 -18.27 18.78
N GLY A 89 -23.76 -18.46 17.50
CA GLY A 89 -23.26 -17.39 16.64
C GLY A 89 -24.25 -16.22 16.53
N PRO A 90 -23.78 -14.99 16.27
CA PRO A 90 -24.61 -13.79 16.33
C PRO A 90 -25.77 -13.87 15.33
N GLU A 91 -27.00 -13.87 15.84
CA GLU A 91 -28.20 -13.98 15.00
C GLU A 91 -28.28 -12.89 13.94
N ARG A 92 -28.66 -13.28 12.72
CA ARG A 92 -28.89 -12.33 11.63
C ARG A 92 -30.20 -11.59 11.95
N PRO A 93 -30.21 -10.26 12.13
CA PRO A 93 -31.41 -9.54 12.56
C PRO A 93 -32.51 -9.67 11.50
N THR A 94 -33.60 -10.32 11.87
CA THR A 94 -34.75 -10.51 10.98
C THR A 94 -35.47 -9.19 10.77
N TRP A 95 -35.96 -8.94 9.55
CA TRP A 95 -36.63 -7.68 9.18
C TRP A 95 -37.82 -7.32 10.09
N ARG A 96 -38.45 -8.32 10.73
CA ARG A 96 -39.54 -8.15 11.69
C ARG A 96 -39.12 -7.37 12.94
N SER A 97 -37.88 -7.50 13.43
CA SER A 97 -37.43 -6.74 14.62
C SER A 97 -37.25 -5.24 14.33
N ALA A 98 -37.01 -4.86 13.07
CA ALA A 98 -36.79 -3.47 12.70
C ALA A 98 -38.04 -2.60 12.77
N LEU A 99 -39.24 -3.20 12.70
CA LEU A 99 -40.52 -2.51 12.77
C LEU A 99 -40.88 -2.05 14.20
N HIS A 100 -40.34 -2.67 15.24
CA HIS A 100 -40.73 -2.40 16.63
C HIS A 100 -39.79 -1.43 17.38
N HIS A 101 -38.53 -1.29 16.95
CA HIS A 101 -37.55 -0.38 17.57
C HIS A 101 -36.75 0.44 16.54
N PRO A 102 -37.40 1.35 15.79
CA PRO A 102 -36.76 2.09 14.69
C PRO A 102 -35.56 2.94 15.14
N ALA A 103 -35.59 3.51 16.33
CA ALA A 103 -34.46 4.30 16.86
C ALA A 103 -33.21 3.45 17.15
N ALA A 104 -33.39 2.22 17.65
CA ALA A 104 -32.28 1.33 17.98
C ALA A 104 -31.64 0.75 16.70
N THR A 105 -32.46 0.32 15.74
CA THR A 105 -31.97 -0.19 14.46
C THR A 105 -31.29 0.92 13.64
N ALA A 106 -31.86 2.12 13.58
CA ALA A 106 -31.23 3.28 12.94
C ALA A 106 -29.85 3.60 13.54
N LYS A 107 -29.72 3.60 14.87
CA LYS A 107 -28.43 3.85 15.54
C LYS A 107 -27.40 2.75 15.23
N SER A 108 -27.82 1.48 15.17
CA SER A 108 -26.95 0.36 14.78
C SER A 108 -26.50 0.42 13.30
N LEU A 109 -27.40 0.87 12.41
CA LEU A 109 -27.11 1.11 10.99
C LEU A 109 -26.13 2.28 10.83
N TRP A 110 -26.31 3.37 11.58
CA TRP A 110 -25.44 4.54 11.55
C TRP A 110 -23.99 4.19 11.93
N TYR A 111 -23.77 3.46 13.02
CA TYR A 111 -22.43 3.00 13.40
C TYR A 111 -21.81 2.05 12.36
N ARG A 112 -22.60 1.14 11.78
CA ARG A 112 -22.14 0.26 10.68
C ARG A 112 -21.79 1.04 9.42
N LEU A 113 -22.52 2.12 9.11
CA LEU A 113 -22.27 3.00 7.98
C LEU A 113 -20.99 3.81 8.17
N LEU A 114 -20.81 4.44 9.35
CA LEU A 114 -19.60 5.18 9.71
C LEU A 114 -18.35 4.30 9.70
N PHE A 115 -18.44 3.07 10.25
CA PHE A 115 -17.32 2.13 10.22
C PHE A 115 -16.96 1.72 8.78
N LYS A 116 -17.96 1.45 7.93
CA LYS A 116 -17.73 1.15 6.51
C LYS A 116 -17.23 2.36 5.71
N TRP A 117 -17.62 3.58 6.05
CA TRP A 117 -17.10 4.82 5.42
C TRP A 117 -15.60 4.97 5.72
N ARG A 118 -15.16 4.69 6.95
CA ARG A 118 -13.73 4.73 7.32
C ARG A 118 -12.90 3.57 6.75
N THR A 119 -13.52 2.44 6.35
CA THR A 119 -12.80 1.22 5.93
C THR A 119 -13.03 0.78 4.47
N SER A 120 -13.95 1.42 3.72
CA SER A 120 -14.24 1.07 2.33
C SER A 120 -14.30 2.29 1.42
N ILE A 121 -13.37 2.34 0.46
CA ILE A 121 -13.30 3.37 -0.59
C ILE A 121 -14.61 3.41 -1.39
N GLN A 122 -15.21 2.26 -1.71
CA GLN A 122 -16.49 2.19 -2.45
C GLN A 122 -17.62 2.89 -1.68
N VAL A 123 -17.73 2.67 -0.36
CA VAL A 123 -18.76 3.31 0.47
C VAL A 123 -18.51 4.81 0.60
N ARG A 124 -17.23 5.23 0.71
CA ARG A 124 -16.85 6.64 0.71
C ARG A 124 -17.23 7.33 -0.60
N VAL A 125 -16.87 6.77 -1.76
CA VAL A 125 -17.11 7.35 -3.09
C VAL A 125 -18.60 7.41 -3.42
N ILE A 126 -19.32 6.29 -3.28
CA ILE A 126 -20.77 6.25 -3.54
C ILE A 126 -21.49 7.19 -2.57
N GLY A 127 -21.10 7.22 -1.29
CA GLY A 127 -21.65 8.13 -0.29
C GLY A 127 -21.41 9.61 -0.60
N SER A 128 -20.21 10.00 -1.03
CA SER A 128 -19.91 11.38 -1.40
C SER A 128 -20.65 11.83 -2.66
N VAL A 129 -20.73 10.97 -3.68
CA VAL A 129 -21.46 11.27 -4.94
C VAL A 129 -22.95 11.38 -4.67
N PHE A 130 -23.52 10.50 -3.84
CA PHE A 130 -24.92 10.57 -3.42
C PHE A 130 -25.21 11.88 -2.66
N LEU A 131 -24.39 12.22 -1.66
CA LEU A 131 -24.61 13.40 -0.82
C LEU A 131 -24.47 14.72 -1.59
N SER A 132 -23.48 14.84 -2.49
CA SER A 132 -23.34 16.04 -3.32
C SER A 132 -24.47 16.15 -4.34
N SER A 133 -24.91 15.04 -4.93
CA SER A 133 -26.03 15.02 -5.86
C SER A 133 -27.34 15.42 -5.19
N VAL A 134 -27.63 14.90 -3.99
CA VAL A 134 -28.81 15.31 -3.19
C VAL A 134 -28.77 16.81 -2.91
N LEU A 135 -27.62 17.37 -2.51
CA LEU A 135 -27.47 18.80 -2.25
C LEU A 135 -27.75 19.65 -3.50
N VAL A 136 -27.18 19.28 -4.65
CA VAL A 136 -27.37 20.00 -5.93
C VAL A 136 -28.82 19.88 -6.41
N ILE A 137 -29.43 18.70 -6.33
CA ILE A 137 -30.84 18.47 -6.73
C ILE A 137 -31.79 19.27 -5.85
N LEU A 138 -31.56 19.33 -4.54
CA LEU A 138 -32.37 20.15 -3.63
C LEU A 138 -32.22 21.65 -3.89
N ALA A 139 -31.00 22.13 -4.13
CA ALA A 139 -30.75 23.54 -4.45
C ALA A 139 -31.41 23.95 -5.78
N LEU A 140 -31.23 23.15 -6.85
CA LEU A 140 -31.83 23.41 -8.16
C LEU A 140 -33.36 23.32 -8.10
N GLY A 141 -33.90 22.31 -7.40
CA GLY A 141 -35.34 22.15 -7.19
C GLY A 141 -35.96 23.32 -6.44
N PHE A 142 -35.30 23.84 -5.39
CA PHE A 142 -35.73 25.03 -4.67
C PHE A 142 -35.78 26.27 -5.57
N VAL A 143 -34.71 26.53 -6.34
CA VAL A 143 -34.64 27.66 -7.28
C VAL A 143 -35.75 27.56 -8.33
N LEU A 144 -35.93 26.39 -8.94
CA LEU A 144 -36.92 26.19 -10.00
C LEU A 144 -38.36 26.31 -9.48
N ILE A 145 -38.67 25.75 -8.30
CA ILE A 145 -39.99 25.89 -7.68
C ILE A 145 -40.26 27.34 -7.27
N SER A 146 -39.25 28.06 -6.75
CA SER A 146 -39.39 29.48 -6.42
C SER A 146 -39.69 30.33 -7.66
N PHE A 147 -38.96 30.10 -8.75
CA PHE A 147 -39.19 30.78 -10.03
C PHE A 147 -40.58 30.49 -10.61
N LEU A 148 -41.02 29.23 -10.61
CA LEU A 148 -42.34 28.82 -11.10
C LEU A 148 -43.50 29.39 -10.27
N ASN A 149 -43.38 29.37 -8.93
CA ASN A 149 -44.36 30.03 -8.04
C ASN A 149 -44.48 31.52 -8.40
N GLN A 150 -43.35 32.22 -8.53
CA GLN A 150 -43.33 33.67 -8.78
C GLN A 150 -43.86 34.02 -10.18
N GLN A 151 -43.51 33.24 -11.21
CA GLN A 151 -43.98 33.46 -12.57
C GLN A 151 -45.49 33.25 -12.71
N LEU A 152 -46.06 32.22 -12.08
CA LEU A 152 -47.52 31.99 -12.08
C LEU A 152 -48.28 33.09 -11.34
N LEU A 153 -47.79 33.51 -10.18
CA LEU A 153 -48.41 34.60 -9.42
C LEU A 153 -48.35 35.95 -10.17
N ASN A 154 -47.23 36.26 -10.82
CA ASN A 154 -47.07 37.44 -11.68
C ASN A 154 -48.03 37.40 -12.88
N ALA A 155 -48.15 36.25 -13.56
CA ALA A 155 -49.07 36.08 -14.69
C ALA A 155 -50.53 36.27 -14.27
N LYS A 156 -50.95 35.67 -13.14
CA LYS A 156 -52.29 35.88 -12.57
C LYS A 156 -52.53 37.32 -12.14
N TYR A 157 -51.55 38.00 -11.55
CA TYR A 157 -51.67 39.42 -11.19
C TYR A 157 -51.81 40.35 -12.42
N SER A 158 -51.06 40.09 -13.50
CA SER A 158 -51.18 40.84 -14.75
C SER A 158 -52.57 40.67 -15.37
N SER A 159 -53.07 39.43 -15.47
CA SER A 159 -54.41 39.12 -15.98
C SER A 159 -55.51 39.71 -15.11
N ALA A 160 -55.38 39.63 -13.78
CA ALA A 160 -56.29 40.24 -12.80
C ALA A 160 -56.42 41.76 -12.98
N THR A 161 -55.30 42.44 -13.26
CA THR A 161 -55.26 43.90 -13.44
C THR A 161 -55.92 44.30 -14.76
N GLU A 162 -55.62 43.60 -15.85
CA GLU A 162 -56.23 43.83 -17.17
C GLU A 162 -57.75 43.62 -17.14
N GLU A 163 -58.22 42.54 -16.51
CA GLU A 163 -59.64 42.22 -16.41
C GLU A 163 -60.39 43.16 -15.45
N MET A 164 -59.74 43.62 -14.37
CA MET A 164 -60.28 44.66 -13.50
C MET A 164 -60.52 45.98 -14.26
N HIS A 165 -59.61 46.38 -15.16
CA HIS A 165 -59.83 47.57 -15.98
C HIS A 165 -61.04 47.43 -16.93
N ARG A 166 -61.26 46.24 -17.50
CA ARG A 166 -62.47 45.95 -18.30
C ARG A 166 -63.74 45.99 -17.45
N ALA A 167 -63.76 45.21 -16.37
CA ALA A 167 -64.92 45.06 -15.49
C ALA A 167 -65.35 46.41 -14.90
N ARG A 168 -64.38 47.26 -14.54
CA ARG A 168 -64.64 48.63 -14.08
C ARG A 168 -65.37 49.45 -15.15
N ALA A 169 -64.87 49.47 -16.38
CA ALA A 169 -65.49 50.25 -17.47
C ALA A 169 -66.94 49.78 -17.74
N THR A 170 -67.19 48.47 -17.75
CA THR A 170 -68.55 47.90 -17.90
C THR A 170 -69.48 48.28 -16.75
N VAL A 171 -68.97 48.39 -15.51
CA VAL A 171 -69.78 48.86 -14.37
C VAL A 171 -70.05 50.37 -14.46
N GLU A 172 -69.06 51.19 -14.83
CA GLU A 172 -69.23 52.64 -15.02
C GLU A 172 -70.26 52.93 -16.13
N GLU A 173 -70.20 52.18 -17.25
CA GLU A 173 -71.18 52.25 -18.34
C GLU A 173 -72.58 51.79 -17.90
N GLN A 174 -72.72 50.59 -17.31
CA GLN A 174 -74.02 50.01 -16.97
C GLN A 174 -74.73 50.77 -15.84
N ILE A 175 -73.99 51.37 -14.90
CA ILE A 175 -74.56 52.24 -13.87
C ILE A 175 -75.02 53.57 -14.48
N ALA A 176 -74.25 54.17 -15.39
CA ALA A 176 -74.67 55.38 -16.11
C ALA A 176 -75.88 55.16 -17.04
N ALA A 177 -76.02 53.95 -17.60
CA ALA A 177 -77.14 53.57 -18.46
C ALA A 177 -78.44 53.24 -17.69
N THR A 178 -78.36 52.94 -16.39
CA THR A 178 -79.53 52.54 -15.58
C THR A 178 -80.17 53.74 -14.89
N ASP A 179 -81.47 53.97 -15.14
CA ASP A 179 -82.22 55.10 -14.57
C ASP A 179 -82.09 55.21 -13.04
N THR A 180 -81.68 56.40 -12.61
CA THR A 180 -81.57 56.89 -11.23
C THR A 180 -82.81 56.70 -10.36
N SER A 181 -84.01 56.53 -10.94
CA SER A 181 -85.24 56.20 -10.20
C SER A 181 -85.20 54.82 -9.53
N ASN A 182 -84.32 53.92 -9.99
CA ASN A 182 -84.19 52.57 -9.46
C ASN A 182 -83.37 52.55 -8.16
N PRO A 183 -83.77 51.77 -7.14
CA PRO A 183 -82.99 51.60 -5.92
C PRO A 183 -81.57 51.11 -6.19
N LEU A 184 -80.59 51.65 -5.47
CA LEU A 184 -79.17 51.33 -5.63
C LEU A 184 -78.85 49.80 -5.66
N PRO A 185 -79.46 48.94 -4.82
CA PRO A 185 -79.25 47.49 -4.90
C PRO A 185 -79.65 46.87 -6.25
N VAL A 186 -80.64 47.44 -6.94
CA VAL A 186 -81.10 46.98 -8.26
C VAL A 186 -80.10 47.40 -9.34
N ARG A 187 -79.62 48.66 -9.32
CA ARG A 187 -78.57 49.16 -10.23
C ARG A 187 -77.29 48.33 -10.10
N LEU A 188 -76.84 48.05 -8.87
CA LEU A 188 -75.67 47.20 -8.61
C LEU A 188 -75.88 45.73 -9.01
N SER A 189 -77.09 45.19 -8.82
CA SER A 189 -77.40 43.82 -9.25
C SER A 189 -77.41 43.67 -10.78
N ALA A 190 -77.90 44.67 -11.50
CA ALA A 190 -77.86 44.71 -12.97
C ALA A 190 -76.41 44.81 -13.49
N ALA A 191 -75.58 45.68 -12.90
CA ALA A 191 -74.16 45.77 -13.21
C ALA A 191 -73.41 44.46 -12.89
N ARG A 192 -73.71 43.84 -11.75
CA ARG A 192 -73.15 42.53 -11.38
C ARG A 192 -73.53 41.44 -12.38
N ALA A 193 -74.78 41.40 -12.85
CA ALA A 193 -75.25 40.35 -13.77
C ALA A 193 -74.46 40.34 -15.10
N VAL A 194 -74.14 41.52 -15.65
CA VAL A 194 -73.33 41.65 -16.89
C VAL A 194 -71.90 41.17 -16.66
N LEU A 195 -71.29 41.52 -15.52
CA LEU A 195 -69.96 41.00 -15.15
C LEU A 195 -69.97 39.49 -14.85
N ALA A 196 -71.04 38.98 -14.23
CA ALA A 196 -71.15 37.57 -13.89
C ALA A 196 -71.30 36.71 -15.14
N ASP A 197 -72.14 37.12 -16.10
CA ASP A 197 -72.22 36.46 -17.41
C ASP A 197 -70.86 36.49 -18.14
N SER A 198 -70.17 37.63 -18.12
CA SER A 198 -68.84 37.79 -18.74
C SER A 198 -67.75 36.92 -18.07
N GLY A 199 -67.76 36.82 -16.74
CA GLY A 199 -66.79 36.06 -15.94
C GLY A 199 -67.08 34.56 -15.83
N SER A 200 -68.33 34.13 -16.00
CA SER A 200 -68.71 32.71 -16.03
C SER A 200 -68.72 32.11 -17.44
N THR A 201 -69.12 32.87 -18.45
CA THR A 201 -69.21 32.43 -19.85
C THR A 201 -67.84 32.57 -20.53
N ALA A 202 -66.83 31.95 -19.93
CA ALA A 202 -65.43 32.06 -20.33
C ALA A 202 -65.19 31.49 -21.74
N LYS A 203 -65.13 32.37 -22.74
CA LYS A 203 -64.31 32.13 -23.94
C LYS A 203 -62.88 31.86 -23.50
N ALA A 204 -62.17 31.00 -24.22
CA ALA A 204 -60.96 30.29 -23.78
C ALA A 204 -59.77 31.11 -23.22
N ASN A 205 -59.81 32.44 -23.23
CA ASN A 205 -58.76 33.35 -22.75
C ASN A 205 -59.20 34.30 -21.62
N SER A 206 -60.47 34.32 -21.17
CA SER A 206 -60.90 35.16 -20.04
C SER A 206 -60.60 34.50 -18.69
N ALA A 207 -60.24 35.30 -17.69
CA ALA A 207 -60.08 34.84 -16.32
C ALA A 207 -61.45 34.51 -15.70
N VAL A 208 -61.52 33.42 -14.94
CA VAL A 208 -62.71 33.11 -14.12
C VAL A 208 -62.66 33.95 -12.85
N TYR A 209 -63.71 34.74 -12.60
CA TYR A 209 -63.85 35.58 -11.41
C TYR A 209 -65.29 35.63 -10.92
N GLU A 210 -65.46 35.80 -9.60
CA GLU A 210 -66.71 36.28 -9.03
C GLU A 210 -66.62 37.81 -8.86
N PRO A 211 -67.50 38.60 -9.52
CA PRO A 211 -67.58 40.04 -9.28
C PRO A 211 -68.36 40.33 -7.99
N VAL A 212 -67.84 41.23 -7.16
CA VAL A 212 -68.50 41.72 -5.94
C VAL A 212 -68.58 43.24 -6.00
N LEU A 213 -69.78 43.79 -5.87
CA LEU A 213 -70.03 45.22 -5.83
C LEU A 213 -70.48 45.62 -4.42
N MET A 214 -69.86 46.66 -3.87
CA MET A 214 -70.26 47.25 -2.59
C MET A 214 -70.43 48.77 -2.75
N ALA A 215 -71.38 49.36 -2.03
CA ALA A 215 -71.62 50.80 -2.05
C ALA A 215 -72.12 51.32 -0.71
N SER A 216 -71.75 52.55 -0.36
CA SER A 216 -72.27 53.24 0.83
C SER A 216 -73.54 54.02 0.47
N SER A 217 -74.67 53.68 1.07
CA SER A 217 -75.92 54.43 0.92
C SER A 217 -75.83 55.79 1.61
N SER A 218 -76.56 56.79 1.12
CA SER A 218 -76.70 58.10 1.77
C SER A 218 -77.38 58.04 3.15
N ALA A 219 -78.04 56.93 3.48
CA ALA A 219 -78.58 56.63 4.80
C ALA A 219 -77.56 56.02 5.79
N GLY A 220 -76.33 55.71 5.33
CA GLY A 220 -75.29 55.02 6.12
C GLY A 220 -75.30 53.49 6.02
N ASP A 221 -76.36 52.89 5.46
CA ASP A 221 -76.41 51.45 5.17
C ASP A 221 -75.41 51.05 4.07
N GLU A 222 -74.73 49.92 4.25
CA GLU A 222 -73.81 49.36 3.26
C GLU A 222 -74.54 48.34 2.37
N VAL A 223 -74.62 48.62 1.07
CA VAL A 223 -75.19 47.70 0.08
C VAL A 223 -74.09 46.79 -0.45
N ARG A 224 -74.24 45.47 -0.31
CA ARG A 224 -73.36 44.45 -0.90
C ARG A 224 -74.11 43.57 -1.88
N VAL A 225 -73.50 43.29 -3.04
CA VAL A 225 -74.00 42.34 -4.04
C VAL A 225 -72.84 41.41 -4.45
N PRO A 226 -72.81 40.14 -4.00
CA PRO A 226 -73.83 39.46 -3.19
C PRO A 226 -73.75 39.89 -1.71
N GLN A 227 -74.80 39.63 -0.94
CA GLN A 227 -74.85 39.99 0.49
C GLN A 227 -73.85 39.18 1.34
N GLU A 228 -73.51 37.96 0.91
CA GLU A 228 -72.66 37.02 1.62
C GLU A 228 -71.15 37.22 1.36
N ALA A 229 -70.75 38.15 0.48
CA ALA A 229 -69.34 38.35 0.13
C ALA A 229 -68.51 38.93 1.29
N VAL A 230 -67.41 38.25 1.63
CA VAL A 230 -66.47 38.63 2.69
C VAL A 230 -65.16 39.14 2.08
N ILE A 231 -65.09 40.44 1.79
CA ILE A 231 -63.87 41.10 1.29
C ILE A 231 -62.92 41.43 2.47
N PRO A 232 -61.59 41.18 2.35
CA PRO A 232 -60.64 41.52 3.42
C PRO A 232 -60.66 43.01 3.80
N PRO A 233 -60.78 43.37 5.09
CA PRO A 233 -60.91 44.78 5.49
C PRO A 233 -59.65 45.61 5.19
N LYS A 234 -58.46 44.99 5.17
CA LYS A 234 -57.21 45.65 4.76
C LYS A 234 -57.27 46.12 3.30
N LEU A 235 -57.70 45.24 2.40
CA LEU A 235 -57.88 45.54 0.99
C LEU A 235 -58.92 46.66 0.79
N ARG A 236 -60.07 46.53 1.46
CA ARG A 236 -61.16 47.50 1.40
C ARG A 236 -60.74 48.92 1.81
N ASN A 237 -59.96 49.05 2.89
CA ASN A 237 -59.49 50.35 3.35
C ASN A 237 -58.67 51.12 2.29
N PHE A 238 -57.91 50.43 1.42
CA PHE A 238 -57.19 51.07 0.31
C PHE A 238 -58.12 51.48 -0.84
N VAL A 239 -59.10 50.63 -1.16
CA VAL A 239 -60.10 50.92 -2.21
C VAL A 239 -60.96 52.13 -1.84
N GLN A 240 -61.36 52.25 -0.57
CA GLN A 240 -62.07 53.42 -0.05
C GLN A 240 -61.24 54.71 -0.03
N GLN A 241 -59.89 54.59 -0.03
CA GLN A 241 -58.96 55.72 -0.21
C GLN A 241 -58.72 56.06 -1.70
N GLY A 242 -59.50 55.46 -2.61
CA GLY A 242 -59.41 55.72 -4.05
C GLY A 242 -58.30 54.95 -4.77
N GLN A 243 -57.67 53.96 -4.12
CA GLN A 243 -56.55 53.21 -4.69
C GLN A 243 -57.01 51.88 -5.32
N VAL A 244 -56.44 51.53 -6.47
CA VAL A 244 -56.51 50.14 -6.96
C VAL A 244 -55.55 49.31 -6.10
N SER A 245 -56.04 48.21 -5.53
CA SER A 245 -55.27 47.39 -4.59
C SER A 245 -55.63 45.92 -4.73
N TYR A 246 -54.78 45.03 -4.23
CA TYR A 246 -54.98 43.58 -4.31
C TYR A 246 -54.46 42.86 -3.07
N GLN A 247 -55.04 41.69 -2.77
CA GLN A 247 -54.61 40.83 -1.68
C GLN A 247 -54.81 39.35 -2.04
N TYR A 248 -53.76 38.55 -1.85
CA TYR A 248 -53.89 37.09 -1.77
C TYR A 248 -54.47 36.71 -0.41
N THR A 249 -55.55 35.92 -0.40
CA THR A 249 -56.22 35.49 0.83
C THR A 249 -56.80 34.09 0.67
N THR A 250 -57.10 33.42 1.77
CA THR A 250 -58.07 32.32 1.76
C THR A 250 -59.46 32.91 1.90
N MET A 251 -60.42 32.39 1.14
CA MET A 251 -61.84 32.74 1.23
C MET A 251 -62.64 31.49 1.61
N THR A 252 -63.91 31.66 1.99
CA THR A 252 -64.78 30.55 2.36
C THR A 252 -66.15 30.76 1.74
N GLU A 253 -66.57 29.82 0.91
CA GLU A 253 -67.88 29.80 0.26
C GLU A 253 -68.64 28.59 0.79
N GLY A 254 -69.73 28.83 1.52
CA GLY A 254 -70.45 27.81 2.28
C GLY A 254 -69.54 27.07 3.26
N THR A 255 -69.12 25.86 2.91
CA THR A 255 -68.22 25.00 3.70
C THR A 255 -66.85 24.76 3.06
N GLN A 256 -66.57 25.33 1.87
CA GLN A 256 -65.31 25.12 1.16
C GLN A 256 -64.36 26.31 1.33
N THR A 257 -63.10 26.04 1.65
CA THR A 257 -62.05 27.05 1.78
C THR A 257 -61.09 26.99 0.59
N PHE A 258 -61.02 28.05 -0.22
CA PHE A 258 -60.14 28.13 -1.40
C PHE A 258 -59.18 29.32 -1.28
N LYS A 259 -58.07 29.28 -2.04
CA LYS A 259 -57.14 30.41 -2.12
C LYS A 259 -57.56 31.32 -3.27
N ALA A 260 -57.60 32.63 -3.03
CA ALA A 260 -58.03 33.62 -4.01
C ALA A 260 -57.05 34.79 -4.11
N LEU A 261 -56.94 35.35 -5.32
CA LEU A 261 -56.48 36.71 -5.55
C LEU A 261 -57.71 37.61 -5.61
N VAL A 262 -57.85 38.50 -4.62
CA VAL A 262 -58.89 39.54 -4.65
C VAL A 262 -58.24 40.85 -5.06
N ILE A 263 -58.73 41.46 -6.13
CA ILE A 263 -58.33 42.80 -6.60
C ILE A 263 -59.53 43.72 -6.51
N GLY A 264 -59.33 44.99 -6.14
CA GLY A 264 -60.39 45.97 -5.94
C GLY A 264 -60.06 47.35 -6.51
N THR A 265 -61.09 48.07 -6.93
CA THR A 265 -61.00 49.44 -7.49
C THR A 265 -62.19 50.28 -7.02
N PRO A 266 -62.01 51.59 -6.78
CA PRO A 266 -63.15 52.51 -6.75
C PRO A 266 -63.79 52.60 -8.15
N VAL A 267 -65.08 52.89 -8.20
CA VAL A 267 -65.84 53.10 -9.44
C VAL A 267 -66.27 54.57 -9.52
N ALA A 268 -66.10 55.22 -10.67
CA ALA A 268 -66.54 56.59 -10.90
C ALA A 268 -67.98 56.63 -11.43
N SER A 269 -68.91 57.12 -10.61
CA SER A 269 -70.36 57.15 -10.90
C SER A 269 -71.02 58.39 -10.29
N ASP A 270 -72.25 58.67 -10.72
CA ASP A 270 -73.23 59.53 -10.06
C ASP A 270 -73.47 59.20 -8.57
N VAL A 271 -73.18 57.97 -8.15
CA VAL A 271 -73.28 57.49 -6.76
C VAL A 271 -71.90 57.47 -6.12
N SER A 272 -71.76 58.16 -4.98
CA SER A 272 -70.52 58.20 -4.22
C SER A 272 -70.20 56.85 -3.57
N GLY A 273 -68.92 56.47 -3.53
CA GLY A 273 -68.43 55.34 -2.74
C GLY A 273 -68.84 53.97 -3.26
N ILE A 274 -68.91 53.78 -4.58
CA ILE A 274 -69.00 52.44 -5.18
C ILE A 274 -67.60 51.81 -5.26
N GLU A 275 -67.52 50.57 -4.79
CA GLU A 275 -66.34 49.72 -4.73
C GLU A 275 -66.61 48.46 -5.59
N LEU A 276 -65.74 48.16 -6.56
CA LEU A 276 -65.76 46.91 -7.34
C LEU A 276 -64.59 46.02 -6.94
N TYR A 277 -64.88 44.75 -6.67
CA TYR A 277 -63.89 43.71 -6.43
C TYR A 277 -64.08 42.54 -7.40
N LEU A 278 -62.98 41.95 -7.84
CA LEU A 278 -62.97 40.67 -8.54
C LEU A 278 -62.26 39.64 -7.65
N VAL A 279 -62.98 38.56 -7.32
CA VAL A 279 -62.46 37.40 -6.58
C VAL A 279 -62.07 36.34 -7.60
N MET A 280 -60.77 36.05 -7.74
CA MET A 280 -60.26 35.01 -8.64
C MET A 280 -59.73 33.81 -7.84
N PRO A 281 -60.31 32.61 -7.98
CA PRO A 281 -59.78 31.40 -7.37
C PRO A 281 -58.42 31.01 -7.98
N LEU A 282 -57.56 30.41 -7.16
CA LEU A 282 -56.18 30.00 -7.50
C LEU A 282 -56.03 28.47 -7.57
N ASP A 283 -57.12 27.71 -7.48
CA ASP A 283 -57.08 26.25 -7.41
C ASP A 283 -56.50 25.62 -8.69
N ALA A 284 -56.66 26.28 -9.85
CA ALA A 284 -56.01 25.88 -11.09
C ALA A 284 -54.47 26.02 -11.01
N GLU A 285 -53.97 27.10 -10.39
CA GLU A 285 -52.53 27.31 -10.19
C GLU A 285 -51.96 26.38 -9.12
N GLU A 286 -52.71 26.13 -8.04
CA GLU A 286 -52.27 25.21 -6.99
C GLU A 286 -52.23 23.76 -7.49
N ASN A 287 -53.22 23.33 -8.29
CA ASN A 287 -53.16 22.04 -8.99
C ASN A 287 -51.98 21.98 -9.98
N THR A 288 -51.74 23.02 -10.76
CA THR A 288 -50.58 23.11 -11.67
C THR A 288 -49.26 23.00 -10.90
N LEU A 289 -49.10 23.76 -9.82
CA LEU A 289 -47.91 23.72 -8.96
C LEU A 289 -47.72 22.35 -8.30
N ASN A 290 -48.79 21.68 -7.87
CA ASN A 290 -48.70 20.35 -7.28
C ASN A 290 -48.34 19.27 -8.31
N LEU A 291 -48.86 19.36 -9.55
CA LEU A 291 -48.43 18.51 -10.67
C LEU A 291 -46.94 18.73 -11.01
N MET A 292 -46.50 19.99 -11.10
CA MET A 292 -45.09 20.31 -11.36
C MET A 292 -44.16 19.84 -10.23
N ARG A 293 -44.55 20.01 -8.96
CA ARG A 293 -43.81 19.47 -7.80
C ARG A 293 -43.73 17.94 -7.85
N GLY A 294 -44.82 17.26 -8.20
CA GLY A 294 -44.84 15.81 -8.39
C GLY A 294 -43.89 15.33 -9.48
N LEU A 295 -43.91 16.00 -10.64
CA LEU A 295 -42.99 15.73 -11.76
C LEU A 295 -41.52 15.97 -11.39
N LEU A 296 -41.23 17.07 -10.69
CA LEU A 296 -39.86 17.38 -10.23
C LEU A 296 -39.35 16.38 -9.19
N LEU A 297 -40.20 15.95 -8.24
CA LEU A 297 -39.84 14.92 -7.26
C LEU A 297 -39.64 13.55 -7.92
N ALA A 298 -40.49 13.17 -8.89
CA ALA A 298 -40.32 11.94 -9.65
C ALA A 298 -39.01 11.96 -10.46
N GLY A 299 -38.72 13.06 -11.16
CA GLY A 299 -37.47 13.25 -11.90
C GLY A 299 -36.23 13.22 -10.99
N ALA A 300 -36.30 13.86 -9.82
CA ALA A 300 -35.24 13.82 -8.81
C ALA A 300 -34.96 12.40 -8.30
N ILE A 301 -36.00 11.60 -8.03
CA ILE A 301 -35.86 10.19 -7.61
C ILE A 301 -35.24 9.34 -8.73
N VAL A 302 -35.68 9.50 -9.98
CA VAL A 302 -35.13 8.77 -11.13
C VAL A 302 -33.65 9.11 -11.34
N LEU A 303 -33.29 10.39 -11.30
CA LEU A 303 -31.91 10.87 -11.42
C LEU A 303 -31.02 10.34 -10.28
N LEU A 304 -31.52 10.34 -9.05
CA LEU A 304 -30.83 9.84 -7.87
C LEU A 304 -30.60 8.31 -7.93
N VAL A 305 -31.58 7.54 -8.39
CA VAL A 305 -31.42 6.09 -8.63
C VAL A 305 -30.40 5.84 -9.74
N LEU A 306 -30.48 6.57 -10.85
CA LEU A 306 -29.52 6.47 -11.96
C LEU A 306 -28.08 6.76 -11.50
N LEU A 307 -27.87 7.79 -10.69
CA LEU A 307 -26.56 8.14 -10.13
C LEU A 307 -26.01 7.06 -9.19
N VAL A 308 -26.86 6.42 -8.38
CA VAL A 308 -26.46 5.27 -7.54
C VAL A 308 -26.07 4.06 -8.40
N VAL A 309 -26.81 3.77 -9.48
CA VAL A 309 -26.48 2.69 -10.42
C VAL A 309 -25.14 2.96 -11.12
N ILE A 310 -24.94 4.18 -11.63
CA ILE A 310 -23.67 4.59 -12.27
C ILE A 310 -22.51 4.48 -11.29
N ALA A 311 -22.65 5.03 -10.07
CA ALA A 311 -21.60 4.97 -9.05
C ALA A 311 -21.28 3.52 -8.61
N TRP A 312 -22.27 2.63 -8.59
CA TRP A 312 -22.06 1.20 -8.34
C TRP A 312 -21.31 0.51 -9.49
N VAL A 313 -21.64 0.79 -10.75
CA VAL A 313 -20.92 0.27 -11.92
C VAL A 313 -19.46 0.72 -11.93
N PHE A 314 -19.18 2.01 -11.72
CA PHE A 314 -17.80 2.51 -11.60
C PHE A 314 -17.04 1.91 -10.41
N ALA A 315 -17.71 1.74 -9.26
CA ALA A 315 -17.11 1.09 -8.09
C ALA A 315 -16.80 -0.40 -8.31
N GLN A 316 -17.55 -1.07 -9.19
CA GLN A 316 -17.29 -2.46 -9.60
C GLN A 316 -16.16 -2.54 -10.64
N GLN A 317 -16.17 -1.68 -11.65
CA GLN A 317 -15.16 -1.67 -12.73
C GLN A 317 -13.77 -1.24 -12.25
N LEU A 318 -13.65 -0.16 -11.48
CA LEU A 318 -12.34 0.40 -11.11
C LEU A 318 -11.84 -0.07 -9.73
N THR A 319 -12.70 -0.12 -8.72
CA THR A 319 -12.24 -0.34 -7.34
C THR A 319 -12.03 -1.82 -6.99
N VAL A 320 -12.69 -2.75 -7.69
CA VAL A 320 -12.53 -4.19 -7.43
C VAL A 320 -11.20 -4.74 -7.96
N PRO A 321 -10.82 -4.53 -9.24
CA PRO A 321 -9.61 -5.13 -9.79
C PRO A 321 -8.33 -4.67 -9.09
N VAL A 322 -8.22 -3.37 -8.79
CA VAL A 322 -7.09 -2.78 -8.04
C VAL A 322 -6.96 -3.41 -6.64
N ARG A 323 -8.08 -3.76 -6.00
CA ARG A 323 -8.08 -4.38 -4.66
C ARG A 323 -7.74 -5.87 -4.68
N SER A 324 -8.06 -6.59 -5.76
CA SER A 324 -7.48 -7.92 -6.00
C SER A 324 -5.98 -7.83 -6.29
N ALA A 325 -5.55 -6.83 -7.06
CA ALA A 325 -4.15 -6.65 -7.42
C ALA A 325 -3.24 -6.40 -6.21
N SER A 326 -3.59 -5.48 -5.30
CA SER A 326 -2.78 -5.27 -4.08
C SER A 326 -2.70 -6.55 -3.24
N ARG A 327 -3.81 -7.26 -3.04
CA ARG A 327 -3.82 -8.53 -2.28
C ARG A 327 -2.95 -9.61 -2.91
N ILE A 328 -2.93 -9.71 -4.24
CA ILE A 328 -2.11 -10.68 -4.96
C ILE A 328 -0.63 -10.30 -4.84
N ALA A 329 -0.28 -9.02 -4.98
CA ALA A 329 1.08 -8.53 -4.74
C ALA A 329 1.55 -8.74 -3.29
N GLU A 330 0.69 -8.45 -2.30
CA GLU A 330 0.94 -8.71 -0.87
C GLU A 330 1.21 -10.20 -0.61
N ARG A 331 0.41 -11.11 -1.20
CA ARG A 331 0.59 -12.56 -1.07
C ARG A 331 1.84 -13.07 -1.79
N PHE A 332 2.15 -12.53 -2.97
CA PHE A 332 3.38 -12.85 -3.71
C PHE A 332 4.62 -12.43 -2.92
N ALA A 333 4.64 -11.21 -2.35
CA ALA A 333 5.70 -10.71 -1.49
C ALA A 333 5.85 -11.51 -0.19
N ALA A 334 4.77 -12.11 0.32
CA ALA A 334 4.78 -13.06 1.43
C ALA A 334 5.25 -14.49 1.05
N GLY A 335 5.80 -14.67 -0.16
CA GLY A 335 6.37 -15.94 -0.63
C GLY A 335 5.39 -16.86 -1.39
N HIS A 336 4.15 -16.44 -1.63
CA HIS A 336 3.20 -17.22 -2.46
C HIS A 336 3.45 -17.00 -3.97
N LEU A 337 4.65 -17.38 -4.44
CA LEU A 337 5.16 -17.13 -5.80
C LEU A 337 4.33 -17.73 -6.94
N ARG A 338 3.31 -18.55 -6.64
CA ARG A 338 2.37 -19.16 -7.60
C ARG A 338 1.11 -18.32 -7.85
N GLU A 339 0.88 -17.27 -7.07
CA GLU A 339 -0.24 -16.34 -7.28
C GLU A 339 -0.09 -15.59 -8.62
N ARG A 340 -1.18 -15.42 -9.36
CA ARG A 340 -1.23 -14.73 -10.66
C ARG A 340 -2.50 -13.88 -10.73
N MET A 341 -2.44 -12.74 -11.40
CA MET A 341 -3.61 -11.86 -11.61
C MET A 341 -4.42 -12.34 -12.82
N VAL A 342 -5.74 -12.26 -12.71
CA VAL A 342 -6.65 -12.58 -13.83
C VAL A 342 -6.51 -11.49 -14.90
N VAL A 343 -6.34 -11.91 -16.15
CA VAL A 343 -6.25 -11.02 -17.31
C VAL A 343 -7.60 -11.02 -18.02
N ASP A 344 -8.50 -10.16 -17.55
CA ASP A 344 -9.79 -9.89 -18.19
C ASP A 344 -9.72 -8.57 -18.98
N GLY A 345 -10.15 -8.57 -20.24
CA GLY A 345 -10.23 -7.35 -21.07
C GLY A 345 -8.96 -7.00 -21.86
N GLN A 346 -8.85 -5.73 -22.27
CA GLN A 346 -7.75 -5.17 -23.07
C GLN A 346 -7.36 -3.75 -22.61
N ASP A 347 -7.76 -3.37 -21.40
CA ASP A 347 -7.55 -2.04 -20.83
C ASP A 347 -6.24 -1.94 -20.02
N GLU A 348 -6.07 -0.83 -19.29
CA GLU A 348 -4.91 -0.60 -18.42
C GLU A 348 -4.82 -1.62 -17.28
N VAL A 349 -5.95 -2.20 -16.84
CA VAL A 349 -6.01 -3.23 -15.80
C VAL A 349 -5.55 -4.58 -16.36
N ALA A 350 -6.00 -4.95 -17.56
CA ALA A 350 -5.51 -6.12 -18.29
C ALA A 350 -3.99 -6.02 -18.53
N ARG A 351 -3.50 -4.84 -18.95
CA ARG A 351 -2.07 -4.58 -19.15
C ARG A 351 -1.27 -4.72 -17.84
N LEU A 352 -1.76 -4.16 -16.74
CA LEU A 352 -1.15 -4.32 -15.42
C LEU A 352 -1.12 -5.80 -14.98
N SER A 353 -2.18 -6.57 -15.24
CA SER A 353 -2.24 -8.00 -14.96
C SER A 353 -1.23 -8.82 -15.78
N ILE A 354 -1.01 -8.48 -17.06
CA ILE A 354 0.02 -9.09 -17.90
C ILE A 354 1.41 -8.80 -17.31
N SER A 355 1.77 -7.53 -17.12
CA SER A 355 3.12 -7.16 -16.66
C SER A 355 3.44 -7.62 -15.23
N PHE A 356 2.44 -7.74 -14.35
CA PHE A 356 2.63 -8.40 -13.05
C PHE A 356 2.91 -9.90 -13.23
N ASN A 357 2.18 -10.60 -14.09
CA ASN A 357 2.37 -12.04 -14.32
C ASN A 357 3.72 -12.33 -14.99
N GLU A 358 4.20 -11.46 -15.89
CA GLU A 358 5.54 -11.51 -16.48
C GLU A 358 6.64 -11.32 -15.43
N MET A 359 6.50 -10.30 -14.56
CA MET A 359 7.40 -10.07 -13.43
C MET A 359 7.41 -11.27 -12.47
N ALA A 360 6.22 -11.80 -12.14
CA ALA A 360 6.04 -12.91 -11.22
C ALA A 360 6.69 -14.20 -11.75
N GLU A 361 6.61 -14.48 -13.05
CA GLU A 361 7.29 -15.64 -13.65
C GLU A 361 8.81 -15.42 -13.77
N SER A 362 9.26 -14.22 -14.12
CA SER A 362 10.69 -13.88 -14.18
C SER A 362 11.37 -14.05 -12.81
N LEU A 363 10.75 -13.53 -11.73
CA LEU A 363 11.22 -13.73 -10.36
C LEU A 363 11.13 -15.20 -9.93
N SER A 364 10.04 -15.90 -10.28
CA SER A 364 9.91 -17.34 -10.00
C SER A 364 11.01 -18.16 -10.69
N ALA A 365 11.40 -17.80 -11.92
CA ALA A 365 12.49 -18.45 -12.64
C ALA A 365 13.86 -18.14 -12.01
N GLN A 366 14.13 -16.88 -11.67
CA GLN A 366 15.38 -16.49 -11.00
C GLN A 366 15.57 -17.22 -9.66
N ILE A 367 14.51 -17.34 -8.85
CA ILE A 367 14.55 -18.07 -7.57
C ILE A 367 14.81 -19.56 -7.80
N ARG A 368 14.11 -20.22 -8.73
CA ARG A 368 14.36 -21.63 -9.09
C ARG A 368 15.80 -21.87 -9.55
N ASN A 369 16.35 -20.97 -10.37
CA ASN A 369 17.73 -21.06 -10.86
C ASN A 369 18.76 -20.91 -9.72
N LEU A 370 18.49 -20.06 -8.72
CA LEU A 370 19.34 -19.89 -7.54
C LEU A 370 19.26 -21.11 -6.61
N GLU A 371 18.07 -21.68 -6.41
CA GLU A 371 17.85 -22.93 -5.66
C GLU A 371 18.57 -24.12 -6.33
N GLU A 372 18.49 -24.22 -7.66
CA GLU A 372 19.16 -25.25 -8.47
C GLU A 372 20.69 -25.09 -8.39
N PHE A 373 21.23 -23.90 -8.67
CA PHE A 373 22.68 -23.63 -8.57
C PHE A 373 23.21 -23.91 -7.15
N GLY A 374 22.49 -23.45 -6.13
CA GLY A 374 22.82 -23.73 -4.74
C GLY A 374 22.68 -25.22 -4.34
N SER A 375 21.91 -26.02 -5.07
CA SER A 375 21.87 -27.48 -4.91
C SER A 375 23.06 -28.16 -5.59
N LEU A 376 23.40 -27.75 -6.82
CA LEU A 376 24.52 -28.28 -7.60
C LEU A 376 25.86 -27.99 -6.92
N GLN A 377 26.06 -26.79 -6.36
CA GLN A 377 27.25 -26.45 -5.58
C GLN A 377 27.40 -27.34 -4.32
N ARG A 378 26.31 -27.62 -3.62
CA ARG A 378 26.31 -28.52 -2.44
C ARG A 378 26.61 -29.97 -2.81
N GLN A 379 26.08 -30.46 -3.93
CA GLN A 379 26.39 -31.79 -4.42
C GLN A 379 27.85 -31.88 -4.90
N PHE A 380 28.28 -31.01 -5.81
CA PHE A 380 29.64 -31.02 -6.36
C PHE A 380 30.73 -31.01 -5.28
N THR A 381 30.56 -30.21 -4.24
CA THR A 381 31.53 -30.13 -3.12
C THR A 381 31.55 -31.40 -2.26
N SER A 382 30.40 -32.08 -2.10
CA SER A 382 30.32 -33.40 -1.47
C SER A 382 30.98 -34.49 -2.32
N ASP A 383 30.67 -34.53 -3.62
CA ASP A 383 31.15 -35.56 -4.53
C ASP A 383 32.67 -35.46 -4.72
N VAL A 384 33.20 -34.25 -4.95
CA VAL A 384 34.66 -33.99 -5.01
C VAL A 384 35.37 -34.35 -3.70
N SER A 385 34.72 -34.21 -2.53
CA SER A 385 35.29 -34.64 -1.25
C SER A 385 35.56 -36.15 -1.20
N HIS A 386 34.71 -36.94 -1.87
CA HIS A 386 34.76 -38.40 -1.85
C HIS A 386 35.72 -38.95 -2.92
N GLU A 387 35.60 -38.41 -4.14
CA GLU A 387 36.40 -38.84 -5.30
C GLU A 387 37.87 -38.46 -5.19
N LEU A 388 38.24 -37.43 -4.42
CA LEU A 388 39.64 -37.11 -4.14
C LEU A 388 40.21 -37.90 -2.94
N ARG A 389 39.42 -38.17 -1.89
CA ARG A 389 39.90 -38.91 -0.71
C ARG A 389 40.26 -40.37 -1.02
N THR A 390 39.47 -41.04 -1.86
CA THR A 390 39.64 -42.47 -2.17
C THR A 390 40.98 -42.80 -2.87
N PRO A 391 41.37 -42.14 -3.98
CA PRO A 391 42.69 -42.38 -4.58
C PRO A 391 43.83 -41.89 -3.69
N LEU A 392 43.65 -40.78 -2.96
CA LEU A 392 44.65 -40.24 -2.05
C LEU A 392 44.99 -41.22 -0.92
N THR A 393 43.98 -41.82 -0.28
CA THR A 393 44.16 -42.91 0.71
C THR A 393 44.94 -44.08 0.11
N THR A 394 44.71 -44.40 -1.17
CA THR A 394 45.39 -45.50 -1.87
C THR A 394 46.87 -45.19 -2.16
N VAL A 395 47.17 -43.95 -2.57
CA VAL A 395 48.55 -43.48 -2.75
C VAL A 395 49.27 -43.39 -1.41
N ARG A 396 48.58 -42.93 -0.34
CA ARG A 396 49.12 -42.89 1.02
C ARG A 396 49.49 -44.28 1.52
N MET A 397 48.60 -45.27 1.44
CA MET A 397 48.93 -46.66 1.80
C MET A 397 50.13 -47.22 1.02
N ALA A 398 50.32 -46.83 -0.24
CA ALA A 398 51.51 -47.20 -1.00
C ALA A 398 52.79 -46.46 -0.55
N ALA A 399 52.68 -45.19 -0.14
CA ALA A 399 53.77 -44.41 0.42
C ALA A 399 54.21 -44.94 1.80
N ASP A 400 53.24 -45.21 2.69
CA ASP A 400 53.46 -45.80 4.00
C ASP A 400 54.22 -47.14 3.88
N LEU A 401 53.80 -48.04 2.98
CA LEU A 401 54.47 -49.32 2.72
C LEU A 401 55.91 -49.19 2.18
N ILE A 402 56.25 -48.08 1.49
CA ILE A 402 57.62 -47.81 1.03
C ILE A 402 58.44 -47.24 2.20
N LYS A 403 57.85 -46.35 3.00
CA LYS A 403 58.44 -45.69 4.18
C LYS A 403 58.73 -46.67 5.31
N ASP A 404 57.82 -47.61 5.60
CA ASP A 404 58.01 -48.70 6.57
C ASP A 404 59.18 -49.63 6.19
N ASN A 405 59.58 -49.67 4.92
CA ASN A 405 60.71 -50.44 4.42
C ASN A 405 61.96 -49.57 4.14
N ALA A 406 61.98 -48.30 4.57
CA ALA A 406 63.05 -47.35 4.21
C ALA A 406 64.46 -47.78 4.63
N GLU A 407 64.59 -48.56 5.72
CA GLU A 407 65.88 -49.12 6.17
C GLU A 407 66.52 -50.09 5.14
N ASN A 408 65.72 -50.67 4.24
CA ASN A 408 66.17 -51.57 3.18
C ASN A 408 66.29 -50.90 1.80
N LEU A 409 66.01 -49.60 1.69
CA LEU A 409 66.14 -48.83 0.46
C LEU A 409 67.55 -48.22 0.34
N ASP A 410 67.95 -47.83 -0.87
CA ASP A 410 69.13 -46.99 -1.01
C ASP A 410 68.85 -45.57 -0.44
N PRO A 411 69.88 -44.82 -0.01
CA PRO A 411 69.68 -43.52 0.64
C PRO A 411 68.97 -42.45 -0.20
N LEU A 412 68.99 -42.55 -1.53
CA LEU A 412 68.29 -41.62 -2.42
C LEU A 412 66.81 -41.97 -2.48
N THR A 413 66.47 -43.25 -2.64
CA THR A 413 65.07 -43.72 -2.65
C THR A 413 64.41 -43.57 -1.28
N ALA A 414 65.14 -43.83 -0.18
CA ALA A 414 64.65 -43.57 1.18
C ALA A 414 64.28 -42.08 1.37
N ARG A 415 65.16 -41.15 0.96
CA ARG A 415 64.89 -39.71 1.06
C ARG A 415 63.77 -39.24 0.11
N ALA A 416 63.60 -39.90 -1.03
CA ALA A 416 62.48 -39.65 -1.93
C ALA A 416 61.13 -40.10 -1.32
N ALA A 417 61.12 -41.21 -0.58
CA ALA A 417 59.94 -41.68 0.15
C ALA A 417 59.54 -40.71 1.28
N GLU A 418 60.50 -40.24 2.09
CA GLU A 418 60.27 -39.20 3.11
C GLU A 418 59.69 -37.90 2.52
N LEU A 419 60.11 -37.51 1.31
CA LEU A 419 59.61 -36.31 0.65
C LEU A 419 58.19 -36.51 0.09
N MET A 420 57.92 -37.68 -0.50
CA MET A 420 56.59 -38.03 -1.02
C MET A 420 55.54 -38.12 0.09
N ASP A 421 55.90 -38.74 1.23
CA ASP A 421 55.10 -38.79 2.45
C ASP A 421 54.70 -37.40 2.96
N LYS A 422 55.67 -36.47 3.05
CA LYS A 422 55.42 -35.09 3.49
C LYS A 422 54.54 -34.29 2.53
N GLU A 423 54.71 -34.45 1.23
CA GLU A 423 53.83 -33.78 0.24
C GLU A 423 52.43 -34.43 0.19
N LEU A 424 52.27 -35.71 0.57
CA LEU A 424 50.95 -36.34 0.73
C LEU A 424 50.21 -35.81 1.97
N ASP A 425 50.88 -35.69 3.12
CA ASP A 425 50.32 -35.03 4.32
C ASP A 425 49.88 -33.58 4.00
N ARG A 426 50.72 -32.84 3.26
CA ARG A 426 50.44 -31.48 2.82
C ARG A 426 49.24 -31.42 1.85
N PHE A 427 49.11 -32.39 0.95
CA PHE A 427 47.98 -32.48 0.02
C PHE A 427 46.68 -32.89 0.72
N GLU A 428 46.71 -33.79 1.71
CA GLU A 428 45.56 -34.10 2.57
C GLU A 428 45.11 -32.88 3.38
N MET A 429 46.05 -32.09 3.92
CA MET A 429 45.75 -30.82 4.60
C MET A 429 45.13 -29.79 3.65
N LEU A 430 45.71 -29.59 2.46
CA LEU A 430 45.16 -28.72 1.40
C LEU A 430 43.74 -29.10 1.00
N LEU A 431 43.48 -30.39 0.82
CA LEU A 431 42.17 -30.92 0.45
C LEU A 431 41.17 -30.69 1.60
N GLY A 432 41.55 -30.96 2.84
CA GLY A 432 40.73 -30.67 4.02
C GLY A 432 40.39 -29.18 4.15
N ASP A 433 41.37 -28.30 3.97
CA ASP A 433 41.21 -26.84 3.99
C ASP A 433 40.25 -26.34 2.90
N LEU A 434 40.44 -26.76 1.64
CA LEU A 434 39.60 -26.33 0.53
C LEU A 434 38.13 -26.79 0.69
N LEU A 435 37.92 -28.01 1.17
CA LEU A 435 36.58 -28.55 1.40
C LEU A 435 35.88 -27.92 2.61
N GLU A 436 36.62 -27.52 3.65
CA GLU A 436 36.09 -26.73 4.76
C GLU A 436 35.51 -25.40 4.26
N ILE A 437 36.29 -24.67 3.47
CA ILE A 437 35.90 -23.40 2.86
C ILE A 437 34.65 -23.58 1.99
N SER A 438 34.63 -24.60 1.12
CA SER A 438 33.48 -24.84 0.24
C SER A 438 32.20 -25.21 1.00
N ARG A 439 32.31 -25.90 2.15
CA ARG A 439 31.16 -26.17 3.02
C ARG A 439 30.69 -24.92 3.76
N HIS A 440 31.59 -23.99 4.10
CA HIS A 440 31.23 -22.70 4.66
C HIS A 440 30.50 -21.82 3.62
N ASP A 441 31.05 -21.69 2.42
CA ASP A 441 30.45 -20.93 1.30
C ASP A 441 29.06 -21.46 0.92
N ALA A 442 28.84 -22.77 1.07
CA ALA A 442 27.55 -23.42 0.84
C ALA A 442 26.58 -23.38 2.06
N GLY A 443 26.96 -22.73 3.17
CA GLY A 443 26.13 -22.61 4.38
C GLY A 443 25.94 -23.91 5.18
N GLN A 444 26.80 -24.92 4.98
CA GLN A 444 26.67 -26.28 5.55
C GLN A 444 27.52 -26.53 6.80
N ALA A 445 28.10 -25.49 7.39
CA ALA A 445 29.00 -25.58 8.54
C ALA A 445 28.22 -25.53 9.87
N ASN A 446 27.69 -26.68 10.30
CA ASN A 446 27.06 -26.81 11.63
C ASN A 446 28.12 -26.65 12.74
N LEU A 447 27.83 -25.78 13.71
CA LEU A 447 28.67 -25.55 14.89
C LEU A 447 28.32 -26.55 16.00
N SER A 448 29.28 -27.37 16.45
CA SER A 448 29.10 -28.28 17.58
C SER A 448 29.61 -27.64 18.88
N ALA A 449 28.92 -26.60 19.34
CA ALA A 449 29.36 -25.82 20.50
C ALA A 449 29.11 -26.56 21.83
N GLU A 450 30.18 -26.79 22.59
CA GLU A 450 30.16 -27.39 23.92
C GLU A 450 30.85 -26.48 24.95
N LYS A 451 30.53 -26.62 26.24
CA LYS A 451 31.09 -25.77 27.29
C LYS A 451 32.47 -26.30 27.73
N ILE A 452 33.53 -25.63 27.29
CA ILE A 452 34.93 -26.08 27.39
C ILE A 452 35.80 -25.01 28.06
N ASP A 453 36.83 -25.41 28.83
CA ASP A 453 37.86 -24.51 29.37
C ASP A 453 38.88 -24.18 28.26
N MET A 454 38.92 -22.91 27.87
CA MET A 454 39.73 -22.41 26.75
C MET A 454 41.24 -22.63 26.95
N ARG A 455 41.71 -22.73 28.20
CA ARG A 455 43.12 -23.04 28.52
C ARG A 455 43.54 -24.42 28.00
N GLY A 456 42.64 -25.41 28.09
CA GLY A 456 42.88 -26.73 27.51
C GLY A 456 43.03 -26.68 25.99
N VAL A 457 42.24 -25.84 25.32
CA VAL A 457 42.31 -25.65 23.85
C VAL A 457 43.63 -24.97 23.44
N VAL A 458 44.10 -23.99 24.21
CA VAL A 458 45.41 -23.35 24.02
C VAL A 458 46.55 -24.37 24.18
N HIS A 459 46.55 -25.15 25.26
CA HIS A 459 47.59 -26.17 25.51
C HIS A 459 47.61 -27.26 24.43
N SER A 460 46.47 -27.75 23.94
CA SER A 460 46.43 -28.74 22.86
C SER A 460 46.92 -28.16 21.52
N ALA A 461 46.57 -26.91 21.20
CA ALA A 461 47.07 -26.23 20.00
C ALA A 461 48.60 -26.03 20.04
N LEU A 462 49.15 -25.64 21.20
CA LEU A 462 50.60 -25.53 21.42
C LEU A 462 51.29 -26.89 21.29
N ALA A 463 50.71 -27.96 21.83
CA ALA A 463 51.27 -29.32 21.70
C ALA A 463 51.37 -29.78 20.24
N GLN A 464 50.46 -29.34 19.35
CA GLN A 464 50.52 -29.64 17.92
C GLN A 464 51.62 -28.86 17.17
N VAL A 465 52.05 -27.69 17.67
CA VAL A 465 53.09 -26.85 17.04
C VAL A 465 54.47 -27.03 17.69
N ARG A 466 54.54 -27.57 18.91
CA ARG A 466 55.76 -27.74 19.71
C ARG A 466 56.96 -28.30 18.93
N GLY A 467 56.77 -29.36 18.16
CA GLY A 467 57.86 -29.97 17.39
C GLY A 467 58.48 -29.02 16.36
N LEU A 468 57.67 -28.16 15.72
CA LEU A 468 58.14 -27.14 14.79
C LEU A 468 58.92 -26.02 15.51
N ALA A 469 58.45 -25.63 16.70
CA ALA A 469 59.13 -24.62 17.53
C ALA A 469 60.49 -25.14 18.03
N GLU A 470 60.58 -26.40 18.47
CA GLU A 470 61.84 -27.05 18.84
C GLU A 470 62.81 -27.19 17.63
N ASP A 471 62.29 -27.44 16.43
CA ASP A 471 63.05 -27.50 15.15
C ASP A 471 63.59 -26.14 14.65
N LEU A 472 63.11 -25.04 15.25
CA LEU A 472 63.42 -23.64 14.91
C LEU A 472 64.05 -22.85 16.07
N GLY A 473 64.06 -23.38 17.30
CA GLY A 473 64.58 -22.71 18.50
C GLY A 473 63.65 -21.68 19.11
N VAL A 474 62.35 -21.70 18.79
CA VAL A 474 61.36 -20.72 19.25
C VAL A 474 60.79 -21.10 20.62
N GLU A 475 60.83 -20.18 21.58
CA GLU A 475 60.22 -20.33 22.91
C GLU A 475 58.79 -19.77 22.94
N PHE A 476 57.91 -20.35 23.76
CA PHE A 476 56.53 -19.89 23.96
C PHE A 476 56.33 -19.30 25.36
N HIS A 477 55.92 -18.03 25.44
CA HIS A 477 55.53 -17.37 26.69
C HIS A 477 54.01 -17.41 26.85
N LEU A 478 53.53 -17.76 28.05
CA LEU A 478 52.11 -18.04 28.32
C LEU A 478 51.56 -17.17 29.45
N ASP A 479 50.69 -16.21 29.10
CA ASP A 479 49.87 -15.47 30.06
C ASP A 479 48.46 -16.09 30.12
N LEU A 480 48.30 -17.07 31.00
CA LEU A 480 47.06 -17.82 31.19
C LEU A 480 46.56 -17.69 32.63
N PRO A 481 45.31 -17.28 32.87
CA PRO A 481 44.77 -17.12 34.22
C PRO A 481 44.66 -18.47 34.97
N GLU A 482 44.91 -18.42 36.27
CA GLU A 482 44.80 -19.59 37.17
C GLU A 482 43.37 -20.14 37.26
N GLU A 483 42.34 -19.31 37.00
CA GLU A 483 40.93 -19.71 36.99
C GLU A 483 40.46 -20.31 35.64
N PRO A 484 39.52 -21.29 35.63
CA PRO A 484 38.96 -21.88 34.40
C PRO A 484 38.18 -20.91 33.51
N VAL A 485 38.64 -20.72 32.27
CA VAL A 485 38.01 -19.79 31.30
C VAL A 485 37.01 -20.56 30.44
N THR A 486 35.81 -20.79 30.96
CA THR A 486 34.79 -21.57 30.20
C THR A 486 34.02 -20.74 29.18
N ALA A 487 33.90 -21.25 27.95
CA ALA A 487 33.05 -20.74 26.86
C ALA A 487 32.32 -21.88 26.12
N GLU A 488 31.23 -21.58 25.42
CA GLU A 488 30.48 -22.52 24.57
C GLU A 488 31.00 -22.47 23.12
N VAL A 489 31.87 -23.42 22.73
CA VAL A 489 32.63 -23.41 21.47
C VAL A 489 32.81 -24.81 20.87
N ASP A 490 33.04 -24.93 19.56
CA ASP A 490 33.52 -26.18 18.94
C ASP A 490 35.05 -26.24 19.09
N SER A 491 35.54 -26.97 20.09
CA SER A 491 36.95 -27.00 20.46
C SER A 491 37.89 -27.27 19.29
N ARG A 492 37.51 -28.16 18.37
CA ARG A 492 38.34 -28.55 17.21
C ARG A 492 38.54 -27.40 16.23
N ARG A 493 37.54 -26.53 16.10
CA ARG A 493 37.59 -25.31 15.26
C ARG A 493 38.41 -24.22 15.91
N VAL A 494 38.25 -24.01 17.23
CA VAL A 494 39.10 -23.08 17.99
C VAL A 494 40.55 -23.56 18.02
N GLU A 495 40.80 -24.85 18.22
CA GLU A 495 42.13 -25.48 18.16
C GLU A 495 42.76 -25.34 16.77
N ARG A 496 41.98 -25.46 15.68
CA ARG A 496 42.42 -25.15 14.31
C ARG A 496 42.81 -23.69 14.14
N ILE A 497 41.98 -22.75 14.62
CA ILE A 497 42.32 -21.32 14.62
C ILE A 497 43.67 -21.13 15.32
N LEU A 498 43.78 -21.59 16.56
CA LEU A 498 44.98 -21.38 17.37
C LEU A 498 46.21 -22.03 16.76
N ARG A 499 46.13 -23.28 16.27
CA ARG A 499 47.26 -23.91 15.54
C ARG A 499 47.65 -23.10 14.32
N ASN A 500 46.68 -22.63 13.53
CA ASN A 500 46.96 -21.84 12.34
C ASN A 500 47.59 -20.46 12.67
N LEU A 501 47.26 -19.86 13.81
CA LEU A 501 47.95 -18.66 14.31
C LEU A 501 49.36 -18.99 14.81
N LEU A 502 49.49 -19.97 15.70
CA LEU A 502 50.76 -20.38 16.32
C LEU A 502 51.79 -20.88 15.29
N ALA A 503 51.37 -21.63 14.28
CA ALA A 503 52.26 -22.09 13.21
C ALA A 503 52.77 -20.93 12.34
N ASN A 504 51.93 -19.92 12.05
CA ASN A 504 52.38 -18.71 11.35
C ASN A 504 53.32 -17.87 12.25
N ALA A 505 53.01 -17.71 13.54
CA ALA A 505 53.85 -16.99 14.48
C ALA A 505 55.25 -17.63 14.58
N VAL A 506 55.34 -18.96 14.74
CA VAL A 506 56.61 -19.69 14.74
C VAL A 506 57.36 -19.54 13.40
N ASP A 507 56.67 -19.69 12.26
CA ASP A 507 57.25 -19.49 10.91
C ASP A 507 57.87 -18.09 10.68
N HIS A 508 57.34 -17.06 11.33
CA HIS A 508 57.66 -15.64 11.05
C HIS A 508 58.43 -14.92 12.16
N SER A 509 58.48 -15.48 13.37
CA SER A 509 59.21 -14.99 14.54
C SER A 509 60.70 -14.74 14.35
N GLU A 510 61.29 -15.24 13.26
CA GLU A 510 62.74 -15.27 12.97
C GLU A 510 63.62 -15.86 14.11
N GLY A 511 63.01 -16.61 15.04
CA GLY A 511 63.66 -17.23 16.20
C GLY A 511 63.36 -16.53 17.54
N HIS A 512 62.66 -15.40 17.54
CA HIS A 512 62.24 -14.71 18.77
C HIS A 512 61.08 -15.44 19.47
N PRO A 513 60.88 -15.24 20.80
CA PRO A 513 59.77 -15.87 21.52
C PRO A 513 58.39 -15.48 20.97
N VAL A 514 57.43 -16.40 21.06
CA VAL A 514 56.03 -16.17 20.71
C VAL A 514 55.19 -16.07 22.00
N GLU A 515 54.51 -14.94 22.18
CA GLU A 515 53.65 -14.67 23.32
C GLU A 515 52.20 -15.09 23.04
N VAL A 516 51.58 -15.75 24.02
CA VAL A 516 50.18 -16.19 23.94
C VAL A 516 49.46 -15.83 25.23
N ALA A 517 48.50 -14.92 25.15
CA ALA A 517 47.71 -14.47 26.30
C ALA A 517 46.23 -14.86 26.16
N LEU A 518 45.57 -15.17 27.27
CA LEU A 518 44.14 -15.53 27.35
C LEU A 518 43.44 -14.67 28.40
N ALA A 519 42.44 -13.89 28.02
CA ALA A 519 41.60 -13.16 28.98
C ALA A 519 40.11 -13.29 28.67
N ALA A 520 39.28 -13.04 29.68
CA ALA A 520 37.82 -13.15 29.57
C ALA A 520 37.08 -12.04 30.32
N THR A 521 35.93 -11.67 29.77
CA THR A 521 34.90 -10.87 30.44
C THR A 521 33.71 -11.76 30.83
N GLU A 522 32.62 -11.17 31.32
CA GLU A 522 31.33 -11.86 31.44
C GLU A 522 30.79 -12.40 30.09
N ARG A 523 31.15 -11.76 28.96
CA ARG A 523 30.52 -11.98 27.65
C ARG A 523 31.43 -12.59 26.60
N ASN A 524 32.72 -12.26 26.59
CA ASN A 524 33.69 -12.64 25.56
C ASN A 524 34.92 -13.28 26.19
N VAL A 525 35.55 -14.22 25.49
CA VAL A 525 36.95 -14.62 25.67
C VAL A 525 37.75 -14.04 24.52
N ALA A 526 38.99 -13.63 24.77
CA ALA A 526 39.95 -13.41 23.71
C ALA A 526 41.27 -14.13 23.98
N ILE A 527 41.95 -14.47 22.87
CA ILE A 527 43.29 -15.02 22.84
C ILE A 527 44.10 -14.16 21.86
N THR A 528 45.25 -13.66 22.30
CA THR A 528 46.27 -13.08 21.42
C THR A 528 47.37 -14.10 21.17
N VAL A 529 47.91 -14.08 19.95
CA VAL A 529 49.17 -14.73 19.59
C VAL A 529 50.04 -13.65 18.96
N THR A 530 51.18 -13.37 19.58
CA THR A 530 52.11 -12.30 19.16
C THR A 530 53.47 -12.92 18.82
N ASP A 531 53.94 -12.71 17.61
CA ASP A 531 55.34 -12.92 17.23
C ASP A 531 56.10 -11.59 17.27
N HIS A 532 57.40 -11.66 17.57
CA HIS A 532 58.34 -10.53 17.51
C HIS A 532 59.26 -10.63 16.29
N GLY A 533 58.70 -10.98 15.12
CA GLY A 533 59.44 -11.27 13.89
C GLY A 533 59.26 -10.23 12.78
N VAL A 534 59.09 -10.72 11.54
CA VAL A 534 59.03 -9.84 10.34
C VAL A 534 57.88 -8.83 10.34
N GLY A 535 56.79 -9.11 11.06
CA GLY A 535 55.59 -8.29 11.07
C GLY A 535 54.81 -8.26 9.75
N LEU A 536 54.00 -7.21 9.58
CA LEU A 536 53.11 -6.98 8.43
C LEU A 536 53.36 -5.60 7.85
N ASN A 537 53.25 -5.44 6.53
CA ASN A 537 53.30 -4.11 5.91
C ASN A 537 51.97 -3.36 6.13
N PRO A 538 51.98 -2.01 6.21
CA PRO A 538 50.76 -1.22 6.37
C PRO A 538 49.72 -1.51 5.29
N GLY A 539 48.50 -1.90 5.69
CA GLY A 539 47.42 -2.32 4.80
C GLY A 539 47.34 -3.84 4.55
N GLU A 540 48.30 -4.64 5.03
CA GLU A 540 48.23 -6.11 4.96
C GLU A 540 47.34 -6.72 6.05
N GLU A 541 46.94 -5.95 7.08
CA GLU A 541 46.31 -6.45 8.31
C GLU A 541 44.92 -7.07 8.06
N GLU A 542 44.21 -6.65 7.00
CA GLU A 542 43.03 -7.38 6.50
C GLU A 542 43.37 -8.35 5.36
N MET A 543 44.42 -8.08 4.57
CA MET A 543 44.80 -8.93 3.43
C MET A 543 45.35 -10.30 3.83
N VAL A 544 45.97 -10.43 5.00
CA VAL A 544 46.43 -11.72 5.57
C VAL A 544 45.34 -12.78 5.66
N PHE A 545 44.06 -12.38 5.68
CA PHE A 545 42.91 -13.28 5.74
C PHE A 545 42.32 -13.63 4.35
N ASN A 546 42.88 -13.12 3.26
CA ASN A 546 42.43 -13.46 1.91
C ASN A 546 42.92 -14.85 1.47
N ARG A 547 42.08 -15.57 0.72
CA ARG A 547 42.38 -16.94 0.24
C ARG A 547 43.59 -16.93 -0.70
N PHE A 548 44.56 -17.79 -0.42
CA PHE A 548 45.84 -17.93 -1.13
C PHE A 548 46.78 -16.71 -1.05
N TRP A 549 46.48 -15.72 -0.19
CA TRP A 549 47.31 -14.52 -0.06
C TRP A 549 48.61 -14.80 0.70
N ARG A 550 49.69 -14.13 0.29
CA ARG A 550 51.03 -14.17 0.90
C ARG A 550 51.71 -12.81 0.67
N SER A 551 52.39 -12.28 1.69
CA SER A 551 53.22 -11.05 1.59
C SER A 551 54.43 -11.23 0.65
N ASP A 552 55.11 -12.38 0.75
CA ASP A 552 56.17 -12.78 -0.19
C ASP A 552 55.94 -14.22 -0.73
N PRO A 553 55.76 -14.40 -2.06
CA PRO A 553 55.72 -15.71 -2.70
C PRO A 553 57.07 -16.44 -2.73
N SER A 554 58.19 -15.71 -2.65
CA SER A 554 59.56 -16.20 -2.87
C SER A 554 60.28 -16.63 -1.59
N ARG A 555 59.90 -16.13 -0.41
CA ARG A 555 60.38 -16.68 0.88
C ARG A 555 60.00 -18.17 0.99
N GLU A 556 61.01 -19.03 1.10
CA GLU A 556 60.86 -20.43 1.45
C GLU A 556 60.52 -20.57 2.94
N ARG A 557 59.32 -21.08 3.26
CA ARG A 557 59.00 -21.53 4.63
C ARG A 557 59.29 -23.02 4.75
N ARG A 558 59.91 -23.44 5.86
CA ARG A 558 60.16 -24.86 6.18
C ARG A 558 58.87 -25.69 6.33
N THR A 559 57.73 -25.04 6.54
CA THR A 559 56.37 -25.63 6.69
C THR A 559 55.55 -25.73 5.40
N GLY A 560 55.91 -25.01 4.33
CA GLY A 560 55.18 -25.07 3.06
C GLY A 560 53.74 -24.52 3.07
N GLY A 561 53.43 -23.53 3.93
CA GLY A 561 52.07 -22.96 4.10
C GLY A 561 51.32 -22.53 2.82
N THR A 562 50.00 -22.69 2.84
CA THR A 562 49.10 -22.71 1.67
C THR A 562 48.42 -21.38 1.32
N GLY A 563 48.45 -20.41 2.24
CA GLY A 563 47.62 -19.19 2.15
C GLY A 563 46.12 -19.41 2.44
N LEU A 564 45.70 -20.60 2.91
CA LEU A 564 44.31 -20.87 3.31
C LEU A 564 44.09 -20.81 4.84
N GLY A 565 45.12 -21.10 5.64
CA GLY A 565 44.97 -21.28 7.08
C GLY A 565 44.37 -20.09 7.85
N LEU A 566 44.75 -18.85 7.49
CA LEU A 566 44.22 -17.63 8.10
C LEU A 566 42.80 -17.30 7.60
N ALA A 567 42.52 -17.53 6.32
CA ALA A 567 41.17 -17.37 5.76
C ALA A 567 40.18 -18.32 6.46
N ILE A 568 40.57 -19.58 6.68
CA ILE A 568 39.77 -20.57 7.42
C ILE A 568 39.61 -20.14 8.88
N ALA A 569 40.67 -19.67 9.54
CA ALA A 569 40.59 -19.18 10.90
C ALA A 569 39.59 -18.00 11.06
N ARG A 570 39.50 -17.12 10.05
CA ARG A 570 38.52 -16.02 10.04
C ARG A 570 37.09 -16.50 9.85
N GLU A 571 36.84 -17.52 9.00
CA GLU A 571 35.51 -18.12 8.86
C GLU A 571 35.12 -18.97 10.10
N ASP A 572 36.03 -19.76 10.66
CA ASP A 572 35.79 -20.48 11.93
C ASP A 572 35.47 -19.52 13.08
N ALA A 573 36.13 -18.35 13.15
CA ALA A 573 35.81 -17.32 14.13
C ALA A 573 34.40 -16.73 13.91
N LYS A 574 34.04 -16.42 12.65
CA LYS A 574 32.70 -15.93 12.28
C LYS A 574 31.59 -16.94 12.63
N LEU A 575 31.80 -18.24 12.43
CA LEU A 575 30.84 -19.29 12.81
C LEU A 575 30.51 -19.28 14.31
N HIS A 576 31.47 -18.95 15.16
CA HIS A 576 31.26 -18.79 16.61
C HIS A 576 30.58 -17.46 16.99
N GLY A 577 30.24 -16.60 16.02
CA GLY A 577 29.83 -15.22 16.27
C GLY A 577 30.97 -14.32 16.73
N GLY A 578 32.22 -14.79 16.58
CA GLY A 578 33.44 -14.10 16.97
C GLY A 578 34.04 -13.21 15.87
N VAL A 579 35.20 -12.65 16.21
CA VAL A 579 36.04 -11.81 15.34
C VAL A 579 37.47 -12.32 15.44
N LEU A 580 38.22 -12.28 14.34
CA LEU A 580 39.65 -12.51 14.29
C LEU A 580 40.30 -11.27 13.65
N ASP A 581 41.10 -10.57 14.44
CA ASP A 581 41.84 -9.37 14.04
C ASP A 581 43.33 -9.68 13.86
N ALA A 582 44.04 -8.83 13.12
CA ALA A 582 45.50 -8.79 13.07
C ALA A 582 46.01 -7.34 13.14
N ILE A 583 47.24 -7.17 13.58
CA ILE A 583 48.05 -5.95 13.44
C ILE A 583 49.52 -6.38 13.33
N GLY A 584 50.38 -5.58 12.71
CA GLY A 584 51.82 -5.80 12.71
C GLY A 584 52.59 -4.55 12.33
N GLU A 585 53.88 -4.55 12.61
CA GLU A 585 54.80 -3.48 12.21
C GLU A 585 56.10 -4.12 11.67
N PRO A 586 56.61 -3.69 10.49
CA PRO A 586 57.73 -4.38 9.84
C PRO A 586 59.00 -4.43 10.69
N GLY A 587 59.49 -5.63 10.98
CA GLY A 587 60.68 -5.85 11.82
C GLY A 587 60.46 -5.64 13.32
N VAL A 588 59.22 -5.46 13.77
CA VAL A 588 58.84 -5.48 15.21
C VAL A 588 58.03 -6.73 15.53
N GLY A 589 57.15 -7.16 14.63
CA GLY A 589 56.36 -8.38 14.78
C GLY A 589 54.89 -8.24 14.38
N SER A 590 54.08 -9.26 14.67
CA SER A 590 52.64 -9.26 14.42
C SER A 590 51.83 -9.84 15.58
N CYS A 591 50.62 -9.34 15.78
CA CYS A 591 49.70 -9.74 16.83
C CYS A 591 48.34 -10.11 16.22
N PHE A 592 47.95 -11.38 16.35
CA PHE A 592 46.65 -11.89 15.95
C PHE A 592 45.75 -12.05 17.17
N ARG A 593 44.51 -11.55 17.11
CA ARG A 593 43.57 -11.60 18.22
C ARG A 593 42.26 -12.29 17.85
N LEU A 594 42.05 -13.49 18.36
CA LEU A 594 40.75 -14.16 18.33
C LEU A 594 39.88 -13.62 19.47
N THR A 595 38.65 -13.19 19.20
CA THR A 595 37.65 -12.83 20.21
C THR A 595 36.34 -13.59 19.95
N VAL A 596 35.89 -14.42 20.90
CA VAL A 596 34.67 -15.24 20.78
C VAL A 596 33.70 -14.99 21.94
N PRO A 597 32.37 -15.05 21.72
CA PRO A 597 31.41 -14.96 22.80
C PRO A 597 31.48 -16.20 23.70
N ARG A 598 31.18 -16.02 25.00
CA ARG A 598 31.15 -17.11 25.99
C ARG A 598 29.92 -18.02 25.88
N LYS A 599 28.92 -17.60 25.10
CA LYS A 599 27.68 -18.34 24.84
C LYS A 599 27.41 -18.45 23.35
N ALA A 600 26.99 -19.62 22.90
CA ALA A 600 26.70 -19.87 21.50
C ALA A 600 25.53 -19.00 20.99
N GLY A 601 25.61 -18.55 19.73
CA GLY A 601 24.57 -17.73 19.10
C GLY A 601 24.52 -16.25 19.52
N MET A 602 25.42 -15.81 20.43
CA MET A 602 25.67 -14.38 20.64
C MET A 602 26.68 -13.85 19.60
N LYS A 603 26.84 -12.52 19.53
CA LYS A 603 27.97 -11.88 18.83
C LYS A 603 29.01 -11.43 19.84
N ALA A 604 30.29 -11.54 19.51
CA ALA A 604 31.37 -10.96 20.29
C ALA A 604 31.17 -9.43 20.45
N GLY A 605 31.43 -8.94 21.65
CA GLY A 605 31.51 -7.50 21.95
C GLY A 605 32.97 -7.04 22.04
N ILE A 606 33.22 -6.03 22.90
CA ILE A 606 34.56 -5.53 23.19
C ILE A 606 35.47 -6.67 23.69
N SER A 607 36.65 -6.78 23.10
CA SER A 607 37.66 -7.78 23.47
C SER A 607 38.33 -7.44 24.81
N PRO A 608 38.56 -8.42 25.71
CA PRO A 608 39.33 -8.20 26.94
C PRO A 608 40.83 -7.95 26.71
N LEU A 609 41.38 -8.34 25.55
CA LEU A 609 42.80 -8.15 25.23
C LEU A 609 43.00 -6.97 24.26
N PRO A 610 44.06 -6.17 24.42
CA PRO A 610 44.45 -5.17 23.42
C PRO A 610 44.84 -5.85 22.10
N LEU A 611 44.95 -5.05 21.04
CA LEU A 611 45.52 -5.45 19.75
C LEU A 611 46.69 -4.49 19.48
N ALA A 612 47.89 -4.94 19.80
CA ALA A 612 49.13 -4.16 19.71
C ALA A 612 50.33 -5.11 19.58
N VAL A 613 51.40 -4.61 18.97
CA VAL A 613 52.76 -5.17 19.10
C VAL A 613 53.54 -4.21 19.99
N ALA A 614 54.33 -4.73 20.92
CA ALA A 614 55.11 -3.90 21.84
C ALA A 614 56.50 -3.64 21.24
N ALA A 615 56.78 -2.38 20.87
CA ALA A 615 58.14 -2.00 20.47
C ALA A 615 59.11 -2.21 21.66
N VAL A 616 60.14 -3.02 21.45
CA VAL A 616 61.13 -3.36 22.48
C VAL A 616 61.91 -2.11 22.88
N VAL A 617 61.93 -1.81 24.18
CA VAL A 617 62.83 -0.79 24.75
C VAL A 617 64.17 -1.46 25.05
N GLU A 618 65.23 -0.99 24.40
CA GLU A 618 66.60 -1.45 24.69
C GLU A 618 66.97 -1.14 26.14
N HIS A 619 67.31 -2.19 26.90
CA HIS A 619 67.57 -2.11 28.33
C HIS A 619 69.08 -2.10 28.62
N ASP A 620 69.77 -1.09 28.08
CA ASP A 620 71.22 -0.94 28.28
C ASP A 620 71.54 -0.64 29.74
N THR A 621 72.47 -1.43 30.31
CA THR A 621 72.88 -1.34 31.71
C THR A 621 74.34 -0.88 31.80
N GLU A 622 74.57 0.31 32.36
CA GLU A 622 75.88 0.70 32.88
C GLU A 622 75.79 1.06 34.37
N ASP A 623 76.45 0.25 35.20
CA ASP A 623 76.66 0.55 36.61
C ASP A 623 77.60 1.74 36.78
N VAL A 624 77.15 2.79 37.49
CA VAL A 624 78.04 3.78 38.09
C VAL A 624 77.75 3.88 39.59
N GLN A 625 78.83 3.90 40.37
CA GLN A 625 78.85 3.55 41.79
C GLN A 625 78.08 4.50 42.71
N THR A 626 77.59 3.92 43.80
CA THR A 626 77.09 4.59 45.00
C THR A 626 78.12 5.55 45.60
N ASP A 627 77.67 6.73 46.02
CA ASP A 627 77.83 7.12 47.42
C ASP A 627 76.62 7.98 47.86
N GLY A 628 76.24 7.91 49.14
CA GLY A 628 74.93 8.40 49.60
C GLY A 628 74.96 9.64 50.50
N VAL A 629 73.78 10.10 50.92
CA VAL A 629 73.49 10.81 52.20
C VAL A 629 71.98 10.78 52.45
N GLN A 630 71.55 11.00 53.70
CA GLN A 630 70.20 10.76 54.21
C GLN A 630 69.31 12.02 54.31
N ASP A 631 68.01 11.75 54.54
CA ASP A 631 67.02 12.53 55.31
C ASP A 631 66.28 13.75 54.68
N ALA A 632 65.08 13.98 55.26
CA ALA A 632 64.25 15.20 55.29
C ALA A 632 63.18 15.47 54.19
N GLU A 633 61.92 15.15 54.52
CA GLU A 633 60.77 16.05 54.32
C GLU A 633 60.91 17.33 55.20
N PRO A 634 60.13 18.43 55.04
CA PRO A 634 58.88 18.57 54.27
C PRO A 634 58.75 19.86 53.41
N GLN A 635 57.52 20.06 52.87
CA GLN A 635 56.79 21.32 52.59
C GLN A 635 57.51 22.63 53.05
N ASP A 636 57.57 23.73 52.28
CA ASP A 636 56.40 24.50 51.83
C ASP A 636 56.73 25.69 50.86
N ALA A 637 55.68 26.29 50.29
CA ALA A 637 55.52 27.69 49.81
C ALA A 637 56.67 28.54 49.15
N GLN A 638 56.56 28.70 47.81
CA GLN A 638 56.21 29.97 47.10
C GLN A 638 57.20 31.18 46.93
N ILE A 639 57.06 31.89 45.79
CA ILE A 639 57.36 33.33 45.47
C ILE A 639 58.53 33.66 44.48
N GLN A 640 58.11 34.00 43.24
CA GLN A 640 58.53 35.05 42.26
C GLN A 640 60.00 35.26 41.80
N GLY A 641 60.12 35.53 40.49
CA GLY A 641 61.24 36.22 39.85
C GLY A 641 61.48 35.83 38.37
N ASP A 642 61.39 36.68 37.34
CA ASP A 642 60.46 37.77 36.94
C ASP A 642 60.82 38.16 35.47
N GLU A 643 59.86 38.61 34.65
CA GLU A 643 60.03 39.11 33.24
C GLU A 643 60.70 38.13 32.22
N ARG A 644 60.48 38.08 30.90
CA ARG A 644 59.66 38.69 29.81
C ARG A 644 59.92 37.78 28.56
N GLN A 645 59.21 37.73 27.42
CA GLN A 645 58.10 38.49 26.82
C GLN A 645 57.46 37.64 25.68
N SER A 646 56.20 37.93 25.29
CA SER A 646 55.55 37.79 23.94
C SER A 646 55.87 36.61 22.98
N GLU A 647 54.97 36.02 22.18
CA GLU A 647 53.52 36.14 21.88
C GLU A 647 53.20 34.97 20.89
N GLY A 648 52.04 34.31 20.81
CA GLY A 648 50.86 34.26 21.68
C GLY A 648 49.68 33.54 20.98
N ILE A 649 48.77 32.92 21.76
CA ILE A 649 47.31 32.79 21.51
C ILE A 649 46.88 31.98 20.24
N GLY A 650 46.14 30.85 20.27
CA GLY A 650 45.30 30.21 21.32
C GLY A 650 43.84 30.70 21.27
N ALA A 651 42.76 29.95 21.48
CA ALA A 651 42.55 28.51 21.65
C ALA A 651 41.03 28.17 21.45
N ALA A 652 40.53 27.13 22.12
CA ALA A 652 39.14 26.64 22.20
C ALA A 652 38.06 27.70 22.61
N GLY A 653 36.73 27.44 22.56
CA GLY A 653 35.99 26.20 22.26
C GLY A 653 34.46 26.29 22.49
N ALA A 654 33.84 25.16 22.83
CA ALA A 654 32.40 24.89 23.06
C ALA A 654 31.71 25.84 24.09
N PRO A 655 30.35 26.03 24.14
CA PRO A 655 29.39 24.91 24.32
C PRO A 655 27.90 25.04 23.84
N ALA A 656 27.23 23.88 23.83
CA ALA A 656 25.83 23.56 24.24
C ALA A 656 24.55 24.18 23.59
N ASN A 657 23.58 23.28 23.37
CA ASN A 657 22.10 23.38 23.37
C ASN A 657 21.36 24.56 22.68
N ALA A 658 20.56 24.21 21.65
CA ALA A 658 19.20 24.72 21.46
C ALA A 658 18.38 23.73 20.59
N GLU A 659 17.06 23.90 20.54
CA GLU A 659 16.12 23.01 19.82
C GLU A 659 15.68 23.57 18.45
N ASN A 660 15.09 22.67 17.65
CA ASN A 660 13.87 22.87 16.84
C ASN A 660 13.96 22.92 15.29
N GLU A 661 12.77 22.67 14.71
CA GLU A 661 12.33 22.48 13.31
C GLU A 661 13.05 23.22 12.18
N VAL A 662 13.12 22.54 11.02
CA VAL A 662 13.37 23.14 9.71
C VAL A 662 12.30 22.71 8.70
N GLN A 663 11.57 23.68 8.15
CA GLN A 663 10.92 23.58 6.83
C GLN A 663 11.38 24.77 5.96
N PRO A 664 11.38 24.63 4.62
CA PRO A 664 11.98 25.60 3.72
C PRO A 664 11.11 26.85 3.51
N VAL A 665 11.75 27.92 3.04
CA VAL A 665 11.10 29.18 2.65
C VAL A 665 11.52 29.52 1.23
N ASP A 666 10.54 29.65 0.32
CA ASP A 666 10.74 30.25 -1.00
C ASP A 666 11.17 31.71 -0.88
N ASN A 667 11.98 32.21 -1.81
CA ASN A 667 12.02 33.65 -2.04
C ASN A 667 12.40 34.03 -3.47
N ALA A 668 11.76 35.07 -4.00
CA ALA A 668 11.97 35.58 -5.34
C ALA A 668 11.89 37.12 -5.37
N ALA A 669 12.93 37.75 -5.91
CA ALA A 669 13.00 39.14 -6.36
C ALA A 669 14.13 39.20 -7.40
N GLU A 670 13.93 39.67 -8.64
CA GLU A 670 13.72 41.08 -9.03
C GLU A 670 14.85 42.03 -8.62
N HIS A 671 15.71 42.34 -9.60
CA HIS A 671 16.27 43.68 -9.81
C HIS A 671 16.44 43.93 -11.32
N ARG A 672 16.57 45.19 -11.71
CA ARG A 672 16.36 45.69 -13.08
C ARG A 672 17.33 46.84 -13.39
N ASP A 673 17.28 47.31 -14.64
CA ASP A 673 17.83 48.58 -15.15
C ASP A 673 19.38 48.58 -15.32
N ASP A 674 20.00 49.20 -16.35
CA ASP A 674 19.44 49.97 -17.49
C ASP A 674 20.42 50.05 -18.70
N HIS A 675 20.00 50.78 -19.75
CA HIS A 675 20.75 51.34 -20.91
C HIS A 675 20.98 50.42 -22.14
N ALA A 676 20.90 50.89 -23.40
CA ALA A 676 20.31 52.13 -23.96
C ALA A 676 20.19 52.07 -25.51
N ALA A 677 19.50 53.07 -26.10
CA ALA A 677 19.47 53.52 -27.51
C ALA A 677 18.42 52.94 -28.51
N ASP A 678 17.56 53.85 -28.96
CA ASP A 678 16.64 53.84 -30.15
C ASP A 678 17.35 54.65 -31.30
N PRO A 679 16.87 54.87 -32.57
CA PRO A 679 15.46 54.95 -33.02
C PRO A 679 15.03 54.33 -34.38
N ALA A 680 13.79 53.83 -34.42
CA ALA A 680 12.63 54.14 -35.31
C ALA A 680 12.80 54.77 -36.74
N PRO A 681 11.76 54.76 -37.64
CA PRO A 681 10.62 53.81 -37.80
C PRO A 681 10.16 53.50 -39.27
N GLY A 682 9.28 52.48 -39.42
CA GLY A 682 8.27 52.35 -40.50
C GLY A 682 8.70 51.62 -41.79
N ALA A 683 7.81 51.31 -42.76
CA ALA A 683 6.34 51.08 -42.80
C ALA A 683 5.92 50.60 -44.23
N ILE A 684 4.70 50.05 -44.39
CA ILE A 684 3.96 49.82 -45.67
C ILE A 684 4.39 48.64 -46.59
N SER A 685 3.54 47.60 -46.57
CA SER A 685 2.88 46.83 -47.66
C SER A 685 3.56 46.33 -48.97
N SER A 686 2.98 45.20 -49.43
CA SER A 686 2.69 44.80 -50.82
C SER A 686 3.70 44.01 -51.69
N GLU A 687 3.29 42.76 -51.93
CA GLU A 687 3.10 42.11 -53.26
C GLU A 687 4.27 41.56 -54.11
N GLU A 688 3.93 40.42 -54.75
CA GLU A 688 4.46 39.74 -55.94
C GLU A 688 5.96 39.33 -56.05
N GLY A 689 6.18 38.08 -56.48
CA GLY A 689 7.47 37.59 -57.02
C GLY A 689 7.64 37.95 -58.51
N PRO A 690 8.60 37.34 -59.26
CA PRO A 690 8.47 35.90 -59.54
C PRO A 690 9.78 35.10 -59.88
N ARG A 691 9.60 33.79 -60.09
CA ARG A 691 10.27 32.91 -61.10
C ARG A 691 11.75 32.46 -60.98
N THR A 692 11.95 31.18 -61.38
CA THR A 692 13.10 30.56 -62.12
C THR A 692 14.50 30.53 -61.47
N GLU A 693 15.41 29.56 -61.71
CA GLU A 693 15.41 28.18 -62.30
C GLU A 693 16.78 27.50 -62.00
N GLY A 694 16.95 26.21 -62.31
CA GLY A 694 18.22 25.44 -62.18
C GLY A 694 18.42 24.78 -60.80
N GLU A 695 18.67 23.48 -60.63
CA GLU A 695 19.69 22.58 -61.26
C GLU A 695 21.13 22.90 -60.83
N ASP A 696 21.70 22.08 -59.92
CA ASP A 696 22.70 21.06 -60.30
C ASP A 696 22.93 20.03 -59.16
N SER A 697 23.48 18.86 -59.51
CA SER A 697 23.97 17.75 -58.64
C SER A 697 22.96 16.99 -57.73
#